data_AF-A0A848IP33-F1
#
_entry.id   AF-A0A848IP33-F1
#
_cell.length_a   1.000
_cell.length_b   1.000
_cell.length_c   1.000
_cell.angle_alpha   90.00
_cell.angle_beta   90.00
_cell.angle_gamma   90.00
#
_symmetry.space_group_name_H-M   'P 1'
#
loop_
_entity.id
_entity.type
_entity.pdbx_description
1 polymer ?
#
loop_
_entity_poly.entity_id
_entity_poly.type
_entity_poly.pdbx_seq_one_letter_code
_entity_poly.pdbx_strand_id
1 'polypeptide(L)'
;MKSSLIRKGTQLFAHMYADTGSGFVNATSFSIPTTRPGKIKHIIKLPPNAKALYWSPMQSKGSLLQAPIQLRKLTHIERLIRMFEWVLSDIAKFRKTEQARQYGITVKRLFFDLRRVYDDCAKLRIHSVPPTYATLIDDFESLGPRDREAINYHLANMASLPLISIVMPVYNPNPKHLREAIESVRNQIYPNWELCAADDCSPNPEIRRILTGYQELDRRIKVVFREENGHISEASNSAIEIATGEFIALLDHDDILPSHALYYVATEIDNHSEVNVIYSDEDKIDAIGNRSDPYFKSDWNPDLFLSHNMISHLGVYRTSLVRKVGGFRSGYEGSQDYDLALRCIKLSETSQIRHVPHVLYHWRIHDESTAGDPHAKSYAYDAAVRALRDFFGNNPSIRIEHGKFIGTYRVHYPLPLDLPKVSLLIPSRDAYAKLRKCIESIKYKTAYPNWEIIIINNRTQEKSARAYLKIVSRDPRIRVVDYDSDFNYSAINNFGERFATGEIIGLLNNDVEVINKEWLSEMVSHVLRPEIGVVGAKLLYSDGFVQHAGVVIGIGGFAAHAHRLFPGDHPGYAGRAVLTQNFSAVTAACMLVRRDVFRKLNGLNETELPVSFNDIDFCLRAGEAGYRILWTPHAQLYHYESYSRGDDQASASKRARFNREKNFMIKRWRTNTTNDKYYNPNLTVDKEDFSLAHRPRLTRPWEQYLDLSTGLK
;
A
#
# COMPACT_ATOMS: atom_id res chain seq x y z
N MET A 1 28.49 5.26 22.40
CA MET A 1 28.65 5.25 20.94
C MET A 1 28.05 6.54 20.37
N LYS A 2 28.83 7.33 19.62
CA LYS A 2 28.33 8.44 18.79
C LYS A 2 28.86 8.16 17.38
N SER A 3 28.00 7.72 16.48
CA SER A 3 28.32 7.59 15.06
C SER A 3 27.27 8.34 14.25
N SER A 4 27.59 8.69 13.01
CA SER A 4 26.66 9.28 12.03
C SER A 4 26.57 8.34 10.83
N LEU A 5 25.44 7.66 10.65
CA LEU A 5 25.17 6.84 9.47
C LEU A 5 24.18 7.56 8.54
N ILE A 6 24.67 8.11 7.44
CA ILE A 6 23.81 8.67 6.39
C ILE A 6 23.59 7.55 5.36
N ARG A 7 22.40 6.95 5.35
CA ARG A 7 22.06 5.84 4.45
C ARG A 7 21.02 6.27 3.42
N LYS A 8 21.19 5.80 2.19
CA LYS A 8 20.24 5.89 1.06
C LYS A 8 19.83 4.46 0.68
N GLY A 9 18.54 4.12 0.62
CA GLY A 9 18.05 2.79 0.24
C GLY A 9 16.88 2.24 1.06
N THR A 10 16.44 1.02 0.71
CA THR A 10 15.20 0.36 1.15
C THR A 10 15.24 -0.27 2.54
N GLN A 11 16.42 -0.55 3.06
CA GLN A 11 16.60 -1.08 4.41
C GLN A 11 17.27 -0.03 5.31
N LEU A 12 16.69 0.23 6.48
CA LEU A 12 17.23 1.19 7.46
C LEU A 12 17.95 0.47 8.62
N PHE A 13 18.45 -0.74 8.38
CA PHE A 13 19.10 -1.59 9.39
C PHE A 13 20.49 -2.01 8.92
N ALA A 14 21.48 -1.74 9.74
CA ALA A 14 22.76 -2.42 9.68
C ALA A 14 22.71 -3.62 10.64
N HIS A 15 23.52 -4.64 10.40
CA HIS A 15 23.63 -5.78 11.30
C HIS A 15 25.01 -5.83 11.93
N MET A 16 25.07 -6.18 13.21
CA MET A 16 26.29 -6.54 13.89
C MET A 16 26.19 -7.99 14.31
N TYR A 17 27.10 -8.82 13.82
CA TYR A 17 27.17 -10.25 14.10
C TYR A 17 28.21 -10.48 15.18
N ALA A 18 27.90 -11.34 16.15
CA ALA A 18 28.85 -11.80 17.15
C ALA A 18 29.28 -13.24 16.85
N ASP A 19 30.57 -13.48 16.71
CA ASP A 19 31.12 -14.83 16.63
C ASP A 19 31.32 -15.39 18.02
N THR A 20 30.64 -16.50 18.34
CA THR A 20 30.75 -17.22 19.61
C THR A 20 31.67 -18.45 19.53
N GLY A 21 32.42 -18.63 18.45
CA GLY A 21 33.24 -19.80 18.13
C GLY A 21 32.67 -20.72 17.05
N SER A 22 31.52 -20.35 16.46
CA SER A 22 30.84 -21.06 15.37
C SER A 22 30.75 -20.23 14.10
N GLY A 23 31.49 -19.11 14.03
CA GLY A 23 31.42 -18.15 12.93
C GLY A 23 30.32 -17.10 13.10
N PHE A 24 30.19 -16.21 12.10
CA PHE A 24 29.16 -15.18 12.07
C PHE A 24 27.83 -15.76 11.53
N VAL A 25 26.90 -16.09 12.42
CA VAL A 25 25.59 -16.65 12.07
C VAL A 25 24.46 -15.68 12.40
N ASN A 26 23.32 -15.78 11.69
CA ASN A 26 22.16 -14.90 11.91
C ASN A 26 21.62 -14.98 13.35
N ALA A 27 21.70 -16.17 13.98
CA ALA A 27 21.25 -16.40 15.37
C ALA A 27 22.01 -15.55 16.41
N THR A 28 23.21 -15.08 16.07
CA THR A 28 24.04 -14.20 16.93
C THR A 28 24.19 -12.80 16.32
N SER A 29 23.21 -12.37 15.52
CA SER A 29 23.18 -11.04 14.92
C SER A 29 22.24 -10.08 15.66
N PHE A 30 22.60 -8.81 15.66
CA PHE A 30 21.81 -7.72 16.25
C PHE A 30 21.66 -6.63 15.20
N SER A 31 20.42 -6.20 14.96
CA SER A 31 20.20 -5.05 14.09
C SER A 31 20.60 -3.78 14.80
N ILE A 32 21.54 -3.03 14.21
CA ILE A 32 21.75 -1.64 14.56
C ILE A 32 20.84 -0.82 13.67
N PRO A 33 19.86 -0.14 14.25
CA PRO A 33 18.98 0.72 13.49
C PRO A 33 19.75 1.86 12.84
N THR A 34 19.10 2.63 11.98
CA THR A 34 19.68 3.84 11.41
C THR A 34 18.68 4.97 11.59
N THR A 35 19.12 6.17 11.96
CA THR A 35 18.23 7.35 12.06
C THR A 35 18.48 8.27 10.88
N ARG A 36 17.48 9.02 10.43
CA ARG A 36 17.63 10.03 9.36
C ARG A 36 18.82 11.00 9.54
N PRO A 37 19.12 11.53 10.75
CA PRO A 37 20.33 12.34 11.00
C PRO A 37 21.61 11.52 11.26
N GLY A 38 21.53 10.19 11.18
CA GLY A 38 22.62 9.25 11.35
C GLY A 38 23.09 8.99 12.77
N LYS A 39 22.59 9.72 13.78
CA LYS A 39 23.05 9.59 15.18
C LYS A 39 22.21 8.61 15.97
N ILE A 40 22.85 7.55 16.48
CA ILE A 40 22.21 6.54 17.34
C ILE A 40 23.01 6.27 18.60
N LYS A 41 22.28 6.07 19.69
CA LYS A 41 22.78 5.49 20.94
C LYS A 41 21.90 4.28 21.25
N HIS A 42 22.51 3.10 21.32
CA HIS A 42 21.81 1.86 21.61
C HIS A 42 22.66 0.99 22.55
N ILE A 43 22.00 0.18 23.39
CA ILE A 43 22.63 -0.77 24.30
C ILE A 43 22.39 -2.16 23.72
N ILE A 44 23.47 -2.88 23.41
CA ILE A 44 23.40 -4.23 22.85
C ILE A 44 23.99 -5.18 23.90
N LYS A 45 23.28 -6.27 24.20
CA LYS A 45 23.82 -7.36 25.02
C LYS A 45 24.50 -8.36 24.10
N LEU A 46 25.83 -8.42 24.14
CA LEU A 46 26.58 -9.44 23.42
C LEU A 46 26.46 -10.80 24.11
N PRO A 47 26.53 -11.92 23.36
CA PRO A 47 26.62 -13.25 23.94
C PRO A 47 27.86 -13.36 24.86
N PRO A 48 27.80 -14.14 25.95
CA PRO A 48 28.90 -14.23 26.92
C PRO A 48 30.22 -14.70 26.31
N ASN A 49 30.16 -15.46 25.21
CA ASN A 49 31.32 -16.06 24.53
C ASN A 49 31.71 -15.34 23.24
N ALA A 50 31.26 -14.09 23.01
CA ALA A 50 31.57 -13.36 21.80
C ALA A 50 33.09 -13.05 21.69
N LYS A 51 33.74 -13.59 20.65
CA LYS A 51 35.17 -13.44 20.37
C LYS A 51 35.46 -12.35 19.33
N ALA A 52 34.56 -12.19 18.36
CA ALA A 52 34.69 -11.21 17.29
C ALA A 52 33.34 -10.58 16.96
N LEU A 53 33.38 -9.37 16.37
CA LEU A 53 32.20 -8.68 15.85
C LEU A 53 32.39 -8.40 14.36
N TYR A 54 31.40 -8.73 13.55
CA TYR A 54 31.34 -8.34 12.15
C TYR A 54 30.24 -7.30 11.95
N TRP A 55 30.62 -6.17 11.37
CA TRP A 55 29.72 -5.07 11.07
C TRP A 55 29.30 -5.14 9.60
N SER A 56 28.01 -5.38 9.37
CA SER A 56 27.36 -5.29 8.07
C SER A 56 26.55 -4.00 8.01
N PRO A 57 27.12 -2.89 7.50
CA PRO A 57 26.45 -1.59 7.46
C PRO A 57 25.21 -1.58 6.56
N MET A 58 25.15 -2.52 5.59
CA MET A 58 24.11 -2.63 4.59
C MET A 58 23.97 -4.09 4.16
N GLN A 59 22.75 -4.58 3.95
CA GLN A 59 22.52 -5.89 3.31
C GLN A 59 22.28 -5.79 1.79
N SER A 60 22.36 -4.58 1.22
CA SER A 60 22.20 -4.30 -0.21
C SER A 60 23.34 -3.41 -0.70
N LYS A 61 23.59 -3.38 -2.02
CA LYS A 61 24.55 -2.44 -2.63
C LYS A 61 24.15 -0.98 -2.34
N GLY A 62 25.11 -0.13 -1.98
CA GLY A 62 24.91 1.31 -1.82
C GLY A 62 26.13 2.02 -1.25
N SER A 63 26.01 3.33 -1.03
CA SER A 63 27.11 4.18 -0.54
C SER A 63 27.02 4.36 0.97
N LEU A 64 28.12 4.11 1.68
CA LEU A 64 28.27 4.32 3.11
C LEU A 64 29.26 5.45 3.36
N LEU A 65 28.88 6.44 4.16
CA LEU A 65 29.82 7.40 4.73
C LEU A 65 30.29 6.84 6.08
N GLN A 66 31.48 6.23 6.11
CA GLN A 66 31.97 5.52 7.30
C GLN A 66 32.41 6.52 8.38
N ALA A 67 31.72 6.52 9.52
CA ALA A 67 32.17 7.18 10.74
C ALA A 67 32.86 6.14 11.66
N PRO A 68 33.79 6.54 12.55
CA PRO A 68 34.47 5.61 13.45
C PRO A 68 33.47 4.91 14.39
N ILE A 69 33.59 3.58 14.51
CA ILE A 69 32.81 2.76 15.46
C ILE A 69 33.58 2.73 16.79
N GLN A 70 32.92 3.13 17.88
CA GLN A 70 33.49 3.06 19.23
C GLN A 70 32.64 2.15 20.13
N LEU A 71 33.24 1.06 20.60
CA LEU A 71 32.66 0.15 21.58
C LEU A 71 33.20 0.49 22.98
N ARG A 72 32.30 0.68 23.94
CA ARG A 72 32.65 0.87 25.35
C ARG A 72 31.91 -0.17 26.18
N LYS A 73 32.65 -0.97 26.95
CA LYS A 73 32.09 -1.87 27.95
C LYS A 73 31.37 -1.04 29.01
N LEU A 74 30.13 -1.41 29.33
CA LEU A 74 29.33 -0.78 30.37
C LEU A 74 29.25 -1.71 31.58
N THR A 75 29.30 -1.15 32.79
CA THR A 75 28.99 -1.91 34.00
C THR A 75 27.48 -2.15 34.10
N HIS A 76 27.07 -3.10 34.95
CA HIS A 76 25.65 -3.38 35.18
C HIS A 76 24.89 -2.15 35.69
N ILE A 77 25.50 -1.38 36.60
CA ILE A 77 24.93 -0.17 37.19
C ILE A 77 24.84 0.95 36.14
N GLU A 78 25.92 1.20 35.39
CA GLU A 78 25.92 2.21 34.32
C GLU A 78 24.86 1.91 33.25
N ARG A 79 24.66 0.64 32.91
CA ARG A 79 23.62 0.19 31.97
C ARG A 79 22.23 0.58 32.49
N LEU A 80 21.92 0.25 33.75
CA LEU A 80 20.62 0.53 34.35
C LEU A 80 20.33 2.04 34.43
N ILE A 81 21.30 2.84 34.87
CA ILE A 81 21.17 4.31 34.94
C ILE A 81 20.86 4.88 33.56
N ARG A 82 21.62 4.47 32.54
CA ARG A 82 21.40 4.96 31.16
C ARG A 82 20.05 4.54 30.59
N MET A 83 19.62 3.30 30.84
CA MET A 83 18.30 2.82 30.43
C MET A 83 17.20 3.69 31.06
N PHE A 84 17.32 3.95 32.36
CA PHE A 84 16.38 4.75 33.14
C PHE A 84 16.32 6.21 32.63
N GLU A 85 17.48 6.87 32.49
CA GLU A 85 17.58 8.24 31.94
C GLU A 85 16.95 8.37 30.55
N TRP A 86 17.26 7.44 29.65
CA TRP A 86 16.77 7.51 28.28
C TRP A 86 15.26 7.22 28.21
N VAL A 87 14.77 6.24 28.98
CA VAL A 87 13.32 5.95 29.05
C VAL A 87 12.55 7.13 29.63
N LEU A 88 13.03 7.78 30.70
CA LEU A 88 12.41 8.98 31.26
C LEU A 88 12.32 10.11 30.24
N SER A 89 13.40 10.35 29.50
CA SER A 89 13.45 11.33 28.42
C SER A 89 12.43 11.00 27.32
N ASP A 90 12.32 9.73 26.92
CA ASP A 90 11.35 9.29 25.91
C ASP A 90 9.91 9.38 26.40
N ILE A 91 9.63 9.00 27.65
CA ILE A 91 8.31 9.17 28.23
C ILE A 91 7.95 10.66 28.21
N ALA A 92 8.85 11.55 28.62
CA ALA A 92 8.57 12.99 28.57
C ALA A 92 8.31 13.48 27.12
N LYS A 93 9.04 12.93 26.14
CA LYS A 93 8.94 13.29 24.72
C LYS A 93 7.69 12.74 24.04
N PHE A 94 7.31 11.49 24.34
CA PHE A 94 6.26 10.75 23.64
C PHE A 94 4.98 10.58 24.45
N ARG A 95 4.90 10.95 25.74
CA ARG A 95 3.69 10.78 26.59
C ARG A 95 2.37 11.32 26.01
N LYS A 96 2.44 12.26 25.06
CA LYS A 96 1.26 12.85 24.39
C LYS A 96 0.96 12.21 23.03
N THR A 97 1.76 11.26 22.56
CA THR A 97 1.51 10.55 21.32
C THR A 97 0.70 9.30 21.59
N GLU A 98 -0.14 8.93 20.62
CA GLU A 98 -0.93 7.71 20.67
C GLU A 98 -0.03 6.46 20.66
N GLN A 99 1.13 6.55 20.01
CA GLN A 99 2.17 5.51 20.03
C GLN A 99 2.63 5.18 21.47
N ALA A 100 2.85 6.16 22.33
CA ALA A 100 3.23 5.90 23.73
C ALA A 100 2.10 5.23 24.53
N ARG A 101 0.83 5.52 24.20
CA ARG A 101 -0.34 4.83 24.77
C ARG A 101 -0.44 3.40 24.24
N GLN A 102 -0.24 3.19 22.94
CA GLN A 102 -0.28 1.89 22.28
C GLN A 102 0.77 0.92 22.83
N TYR A 103 1.98 1.40 23.13
CA TYR A 103 3.05 0.61 23.75
C TYR A 103 2.96 0.55 25.30
N GLY A 104 1.94 1.15 25.92
CA GLY A 104 1.74 1.13 27.37
C GLY A 104 2.92 1.71 28.16
N ILE A 105 3.55 2.78 27.66
CA ILE A 105 4.77 3.34 28.25
C ILE A 105 4.40 4.37 29.31
N THR A 106 4.53 3.98 30.58
CA THR A 106 4.23 4.83 31.74
C THR A 106 5.40 4.88 32.72
N VAL A 107 5.46 5.96 33.50
CA VAL A 107 6.46 6.10 34.58
C VAL A 107 6.35 4.97 35.60
N LYS A 108 5.13 4.45 35.86
CA LYS A 108 4.94 3.31 36.75
C LYS A 108 5.64 2.05 36.26
N ARG A 109 5.53 1.73 34.97
CA ARG A 109 6.10 0.51 34.36
C ARG A 109 7.64 0.50 34.39
N LEU A 110 8.27 1.67 34.47
CA LEU A 110 9.71 1.85 34.66
C LEU A 110 10.25 1.10 35.90
N PHE A 111 9.46 1.05 36.97
CA PHE A 111 9.88 0.47 38.26
C PHE A 111 9.65 -1.05 38.33
N PHE A 112 8.79 -1.60 37.47
CA PHE A 112 8.44 -3.03 37.46
C PHE A 112 9.09 -3.81 36.31
N ASP A 113 9.32 -3.17 35.16
CA ASP A 113 9.89 -3.82 33.98
C ASP A 113 10.71 -2.84 33.12
N LEU A 114 11.78 -2.29 33.71
CA LEU A 114 12.64 -1.31 33.04
C LEU A 114 13.18 -1.83 31.69
N ARG A 115 13.42 -3.13 31.57
CA ARG A 115 13.97 -3.72 30.34
C ARG A 115 12.95 -3.68 29.21
N ARG A 116 11.74 -4.20 29.42
CA ARG A 116 10.71 -4.20 28.39
C ARG A 116 10.25 -2.79 28.04
N VAL A 117 10.15 -1.89 29.02
CA VAL A 117 9.85 -0.46 28.77
C VAL A 117 10.98 0.22 28.01
N TYR A 118 12.24 -0.12 28.28
CA TYR A 118 13.36 0.38 27.49
C TYR A 118 13.30 -0.12 26.04
N ASP A 119 12.95 -1.38 25.82
CA ASP A 119 12.80 -1.94 24.47
C ASP A 119 11.60 -1.31 23.74
N ASP A 120 10.49 -1.09 24.42
CA ASP A 120 9.31 -0.39 23.88
C ASP A 120 9.62 1.10 23.58
N CYS A 121 10.31 1.81 24.47
CA CYS A 121 10.81 3.16 24.20
C CYS A 121 11.87 3.17 23.09
N ALA A 122 12.68 2.11 22.97
CA ALA A 122 13.61 1.98 21.86
C ALA A 122 12.85 1.96 20.54
N LYS A 123 11.72 1.25 20.42
CA LYS A 123 10.86 1.29 19.23
C LYS A 123 10.37 2.70 18.87
N LEU A 124 10.26 3.61 19.84
CA LEU A 124 9.93 5.02 19.61
C LEU A 124 11.15 5.89 19.27
N ARG A 125 12.31 5.59 19.86
CA ARG A 125 13.59 6.30 19.63
C ARG A 125 14.21 5.99 18.28
N ILE A 126 13.92 4.81 17.77
CA ILE A 126 14.67 4.10 16.77
C ILE A 126 13.67 3.59 15.75
N HIS A 127 13.99 3.67 14.46
CA HIS A 127 13.33 2.84 13.46
C HIS A 127 13.52 1.37 13.88
N SER A 128 12.59 0.80 14.65
CA SER A 128 12.68 -0.56 15.19
C SER A 128 12.76 -1.56 14.06
N VAL A 129 13.51 -2.65 14.28
CA VAL A 129 13.47 -3.82 13.39
C VAL A 129 11.99 -4.18 13.23
N PRO A 130 11.46 -4.23 12.00
CA PRO A 130 10.11 -4.71 11.79
C PRO A 130 9.97 -6.10 12.43
N PRO A 131 8.82 -6.45 13.02
CA PRO A 131 8.61 -7.82 13.45
C PRO A 131 8.80 -8.76 12.25
N THR A 132 9.21 -10.00 12.53
CA THR A 132 9.13 -11.03 11.49
C THR A 132 7.67 -11.40 11.27
N TYR A 133 7.37 -12.00 10.13
CA TYR A 133 6.01 -12.41 9.85
C TYR A 133 5.52 -13.49 10.84
N ALA A 134 6.39 -14.43 11.22
CA ALA A 134 6.10 -15.42 12.26
C ALA A 134 5.68 -14.76 13.59
N THR A 135 6.38 -13.71 14.05
CA THR A 135 5.99 -12.99 15.27
C THR A 135 4.61 -12.33 15.13
N LEU A 136 4.28 -11.79 13.95
CA LEU A 136 2.96 -11.21 13.71
C LEU A 136 1.86 -12.27 13.77
N ILE A 137 2.10 -13.46 13.23
CA ILE A 137 1.17 -14.60 13.30
C ILE A 137 0.95 -15.04 14.75
N ASP A 138 2.04 -15.25 15.50
CA ASP A 138 1.99 -15.69 16.89
C ASP A 138 1.24 -14.69 17.77
N ASP A 139 1.53 -13.39 17.62
CA ASP A 139 0.97 -12.34 18.47
C ASP A 139 -0.46 -11.93 18.09
N PHE A 140 -0.84 -12.00 16.80
CA PHE A 140 -2.06 -11.35 16.28
C PHE A 140 -3.00 -12.22 15.45
N GLU A 141 -2.57 -13.37 14.94
CA GLU A 141 -3.44 -14.26 14.14
C GLU A 141 -3.86 -15.53 14.89
N SER A 142 -3.08 -15.94 15.89
CA SER A 142 -3.38 -17.14 16.69
C SER A 142 -4.70 -17.01 17.46
N LEU A 143 -5.53 -18.05 17.36
CA LEU A 143 -6.81 -18.17 18.07
C LEU A 143 -6.68 -19.07 19.28
N GLY A 144 -6.88 -18.52 20.47
CA GLY A 144 -7.00 -19.28 21.71
C GLY A 144 -8.41 -19.84 21.93
N PRO A 145 -8.62 -20.68 22.97
CA PRO A 145 -9.95 -21.19 23.33
C PRO A 145 -10.97 -20.07 23.59
N ARG A 146 -10.57 -18.98 24.25
CA ARG A 146 -11.42 -17.81 24.51
C ARG A 146 -11.86 -17.10 23.23
N ASP A 147 -10.96 -16.98 22.24
CA ASP A 147 -11.32 -16.40 20.94
C ASP A 147 -12.39 -17.26 20.26
N ARG A 148 -12.25 -18.59 20.30
CA ARG A 148 -13.24 -19.52 19.72
C ARG A 148 -14.60 -19.43 20.41
N GLU A 149 -14.62 -19.34 21.75
CA GLU A 149 -15.87 -19.13 22.50
C GLU A 149 -16.53 -17.80 22.14
N ALA A 150 -15.76 -16.71 22.07
CA ALA A 150 -16.28 -15.40 21.67
C ALA A 150 -16.79 -15.37 20.23
N ILE A 151 -16.10 -16.06 19.30
CA ILE A 151 -16.56 -16.24 17.90
C ILE A 151 -17.90 -16.99 17.88
N ASN A 152 -18.01 -18.10 18.60
CA ASN A 152 -19.26 -18.87 18.68
C ASN A 152 -20.41 -18.06 19.29
N TYR A 153 -20.12 -17.26 20.33
CA TYR A 153 -21.09 -16.34 20.89
C TYR A 153 -21.54 -15.30 19.88
N HIS A 154 -20.60 -14.68 19.13
CA HIS A 154 -20.94 -13.73 18.09
C HIS A 154 -21.81 -14.37 17.00
N LEU A 155 -21.45 -15.56 16.52
CA LEU A 155 -22.22 -16.30 15.52
C LEU A 155 -23.66 -16.59 15.95
N ALA A 156 -23.88 -16.91 17.23
CA ALA A 156 -25.22 -17.11 17.77
C ALA A 156 -26.07 -15.83 17.81
N ASN A 157 -25.46 -14.65 17.65
CA ASN A 157 -26.11 -13.34 17.70
C ASN A 157 -26.08 -12.59 16.35
N MET A 158 -25.55 -13.19 15.27
CA MET A 158 -25.61 -12.58 13.94
C MET A 158 -27.05 -12.53 13.43
N ALA A 159 -27.37 -11.50 12.64
CA ALA A 159 -28.71 -11.33 12.07
C ALA A 159 -28.97 -12.34 10.93
N SER A 160 -27.93 -12.67 10.17
CA SER A 160 -27.95 -13.67 9.11
C SER A 160 -26.75 -14.61 9.21
N LEU A 161 -26.98 -15.88 8.86
CA LEU A 161 -25.93 -16.86 8.66
C LEU A 161 -25.96 -17.28 7.18
N PRO A 162 -25.33 -16.51 6.27
CA PRO A 162 -25.36 -16.79 4.84
C PRO A 162 -24.67 -18.13 4.52
N LEU A 163 -25.29 -18.96 3.67
CA LEU A 163 -24.62 -20.17 3.18
C LEU A 163 -23.52 -19.77 2.18
N ILE A 164 -22.28 -20.17 2.48
CA ILE A 164 -21.12 -19.95 1.59
C ILE A 164 -20.76 -21.26 0.90
N SER A 165 -20.84 -21.29 -0.44
CA SER A 165 -20.39 -22.41 -1.27
C SER A 165 -18.94 -22.22 -1.66
N ILE A 166 -18.07 -23.12 -1.21
CA ILE A 166 -16.65 -23.14 -1.61
C ILE A 166 -16.56 -23.90 -2.93
N VAL A 167 -16.14 -23.23 -4.00
CA VAL A 167 -15.95 -23.81 -5.34
C VAL A 167 -14.51 -24.27 -5.49
N MET A 168 -14.31 -25.56 -5.74
CA MET A 168 -13.00 -26.21 -5.83
C MET A 168 -12.86 -27.02 -7.13
N PRO A 169 -12.18 -26.50 -8.16
CA PRO A 169 -11.80 -27.30 -9.32
C PRO A 169 -10.66 -28.28 -8.95
N VAL A 170 -10.80 -29.55 -9.29
CA VAL A 170 -9.83 -30.60 -8.95
C VAL A 170 -9.30 -31.25 -10.23
N TYR A 171 -7.98 -31.23 -10.43
CA TYR A 171 -7.34 -31.99 -11.51
C TYR A 171 -5.99 -32.55 -11.09
N ASN A 172 -5.94 -33.86 -10.88
CA ASN A 172 -4.75 -34.65 -10.55
C ASN A 172 -3.84 -34.07 -9.44
N PRO A 173 -4.37 -33.56 -8.32
CA PRO A 173 -3.52 -32.94 -7.30
C PRO A 173 -2.66 -33.98 -6.58
N ASN A 174 -1.69 -33.49 -5.80
CA ASN A 174 -1.09 -34.32 -4.78
C ASN A 174 -2.17 -34.78 -3.76
N PRO A 175 -2.34 -36.09 -3.53
CA PRO A 175 -3.37 -36.61 -2.62
C PRO A 175 -3.31 -36.03 -1.20
N LYS A 176 -2.11 -35.71 -0.69
CA LYS A 176 -1.94 -35.10 0.62
C LYS A 176 -2.47 -33.66 0.63
N HIS A 177 -2.12 -32.86 -0.39
CA HIS A 177 -2.57 -31.47 -0.47
C HIS A 177 -4.09 -31.37 -0.62
N LEU A 178 -4.71 -32.25 -1.42
CA LEU A 178 -6.17 -32.32 -1.53
C LEU A 178 -6.85 -32.60 -0.20
N ARG A 179 -6.32 -33.56 0.59
CA ARG A 179 -6.84 -33.84 1.94
C ARG A 179 -6.69 -32.61 2.84
N GLU A 180 -5.53 -31.96 2.85
CA GLU A 180 -5.30 -30.76 3.65
C GLU A 180 -6.24 -29.61 3.27
N ALA A 181 -6.48 -29.39 1.98
CA ALA A 181 -7.41 -28.38 1.48
C ALA A 181 -8.85 -28.65 1.96
N ILE A 182 -9.35 -29.88 1.79
CA ILE A 182 -10.69 -30.27 2.25
C ILE A 182 -10.82 -30.17 3.78
N GLU A 183 -9.81 -30.63 4.54
CA GLU A 183 -9.81 -30.51 6.00
C GLU A 183 -9.78 -29.04 6.45
N SER A 184 -9.12 -28.15 5.72
CA SER A 184 -9.12 -26.72 6.05
C SER A 184 -10.53 -26.09 5.99
N VAL A 185 -11.38 -26.58 5.07
CA VAL A 185 -12.80 -26.22 4.98
C VAL A 185 -13.60 -26.88 6.10
N ARG A 186 -13.37 -28.18 6.37
CA ARG A 186 -14.08 -28.90 7.45
C ARG A 186 -13.82 -28.29 8.84
N ASN A 187 -12.62 -27.75 9.04
CA ASN A 187 -12.18 -27.14 10.29
C ASN A 187 -12.60 -25.66 10.45
N GLN A 188 -13.41 -25.12 9.53
CA GLN A 188 -13.95 -23.76 9.69
C GLN A 188 -14.85 -23.67 10.92
N ILE A 189 -14.65 -22.61 11.71
CA ILE A 189 -15.48 -22.30 12.89
C ILE A 189 -16.89 -21.89 12.45
N TYR A 190 -16.98 -21.18 11.31
CA TYR A 190 -18.27 -20.87 10.69
C TYR A 190 -18.95 -22.17 10.23
N PRO A 191 -20.20 -22.45 10.63
CA PRO A 191 -20.80 -23.76 10.36
C PRO A 191 -21.56 -23.84 9.03
N ASN A 192 -22.03 -22.71 8.48
CA ASN A 192 -22.96 -22.69 7.35
C ASN A 192 -22.24 -22.61 6.00
N TRP A 193 -21.57 -23.68 5.63
CA TRP A 193 -20.86 -23.79 4.37
C TRP A 193 -21.17 -25.10 3.65
N GLU A 194 -20.86 -25.13 2.37
CA GLU A 194 -20.77 -26.35 1.57
C GLU A 194 -19.54 -26.32 0.68
N LEU A 195 -18.92 -27.47 0.46
CA LEU A 195 -17.80 -27.60 -0.48
C LEU A 195 -18.32 -28.22 -1.77
N CYS A 196 -18.24 -27.48 -2.86
CA CYS A 196 -18.62 -27.92 -4.20
C CYS A 196 -17.35 -28.21 -4.99
N ALA A 197 -16.95 -29.48 -5.03
CA ALA A 197 -15.78 -29.94 -5.75
C ALA A 197 -16.16 -30.52 -7.12
N ALA A 198 -15.38 -30.20 -8.15
CA ALA A 198 -15.53 -30.80 -9.48
C ALA A 198 -14.20 -31.46 -9.89
N ASP A 199 -14.20 -32.78 -9.94
CA ASP A 199 -13.08 -33.56 -10.46
C ASP A 199 -13.10 -33.54 -11.99
N ASP A 200 -12.11 -32.88 -12.59
CA ASP A 200 -11.96 -32.67 -14.02
C ASP A 200 -11.29 -33.87 -14.71
N CYS A 201 -11.83 -35.06 -14.46
CA CYS A 201 -11.32 -36.32 -14.98
C CYS A 201 -9.86 -36.60 -14.56
N SER A 202 -9.56 -36.52 -13.25
CA SER A 202 -8.22 -36.85 -12.73
C SER A 202 -7.82 -38.29 -13.10
N PRO A 203 -6.62 -38.51 -13.70
CA PRO A 203 -6.17 -39.84 -14.09
C PRO A 203 -5.77 -40.70 -12.87
N ASN A 204 -5.37 -40.08 -11.76
CA ASN A 204 -5.06 -40.82 -10.53
C ASN A 204 -6.36 -41.27 -9.83
N PRO A 205 -6.65 -42.59 -9.75
CA PRO A 205 -7.88 -43.10 -9.15
C PRO A 205 -7.96 -42.87 -7.63
N GLU A 206 -6.86 -42.49 -6.98
CA GLU A 206 -6.89 -42.09 -5.57
C GLU A 206 -7.69 -40.80 -5.36
N ILE A 207 -7.66 -39.86 -6.31
CA ILE A 207 -8.38 -38.57 -6.19
C ILE A 207 -9.87 -38.80 -6.07
N ARG A 208 -10.43 -39.65 -6.94
CA ARG A 208 -11.83 -40.07 -6.86
C ARG A 208 -12.17 -40.72 -5.53
N ARG A 209 -11.31 -41.63 -5.03
CA ARG A 209 -11.50 -42.27 -3.71
C ARG A 209 -11.49 -41.26 -2.57
N ILE A 210 -10.62 -40.26 -2.61
CA ILE A 210 -10.55 -39.18 -1.61
C ILE A 210 -11.86 -38.39 -1.59
N LEU A 211 -12.28 -37.90 -2.75
CA LEU A 211 -13.47 -37.07 -2.88
C LEU A 211 -14.73 -37.82 -2.47
N THR A 212 -14.91 -39.07 -2.93
CA THR A 212 -16.04 -39.92 -2.50
C THR A 212 -16.02 -40.16 -0.98
N GLY A 213 -14.86 -40.47 -0.40
CA GLY A 213 -14.75 -40.70 1.04
C GLY A 213 -15.13 -39.47 1.87
N TYR A 214 -14.77 -38.26 1.42
CA TYR A 214 -15.17 -37.02 2.09
C TYR A 214 -16.64 -36.68 1.90
N GLN A 215 -17.20 -36.93 0.72
CA GLN A 215 -18.62 -36.77 0.44
C GLN A 215 -19.50 -37.67 1.32
N GLU A 216 -19.05 -38.90 1.58
CA GLU A 216 -19.73 -39.84 2.50
C GLU A 216 -19.57 -39.41 3.97
N LEU A 217 -18.43 -38.81 4.33
CA LEU A 217 -18.13 -38.39 5.70
C LEU A 217 -18.85 -37.11 6.13
N ASP A 218 -19.06 -36.16 5.22
CA ASP A 218 -19.72 -34.88 5.52
C ASP A 218 -20.65 -34.49 4.37
N ARG A 219 -21.97 -34.51 4.64
CA ARG A 219 -23.02 -34.18 3.67
C ARG A 219 -22.93 -32.78 3.06
N ARG A 220 -22.16 -31.87 3.66
CA ARG A 220 -21.90 -30.52 3.11
C ARG A 220 -20.90 -30.55 1.96
N ILE A 221 -20.19 -31.65 1.77
CA ILE A 221 -19.26 -31.86 0.66
C ILE A 221 -20.02 -32.50 -0.49
N LYS A 222 -20.10 -31.79 -1.61
CA LYS A 222 -20.76 -32.19 -2.85
C LYS A 222 -19.68 -32.33 -3.92
N VAL A 223 -19.70 -33.45 -4.66
CA VAL A 223 -18.71 -33.74 -5.69
C VAL A 223 -19.40 -34.05 -7.01
N VAL A 224 -18.90 -33.44 -8.08
CA VAL A 224 -19.18 -33.83 -9.47
C VAL A 224 -17.92 -34.46 -10.07
N PHE A 225 -18.08 -35.58 -10.77
CA PHE A 225 -17.03 -36.22 -11.55
C PHE A 225 -17.31 -35.96 -13.02
N ARG A 226 -16.47 -35.16 -13.67
CA ARG A 226 -16.60 -34.85 -15.11
C ARG A 226 -16.13 -36.05 -15.93
N GLU A 227 -16.77 -36.26 -17.08
CA GLU A 227 -16.43 -37.37 -18.00
C GLU A 227 -15.22 -37.05 -18.89
N GLU A 228 -14.91 -35.76 -19.05
CA GLU A 228 -13.80 -35.25 -19.84
C GLU A 228 -13.09 -34.08 -19.12
N ASN A 229 -11.80 -33.90 -19.41
CA ASN A 229 -11.01 -32.78 -18.90
C ASN A 229 -11.36 -31.51 -19.69
N GLY A 230 -12.00 -30.55 -19.02
CA GLY A 230 -12.39 -29.24 -19.57
C GLY A 230 -11.54 -28.08 -19.05
N HIS A 231 -10.45 -28.36 -18.34
CA HIS A 231 -9.61 -27.40 -17.66
C HIS A 231 -10.32 -26.67 -16.51
N ILE A 232 -9.58 -25.75 -15.86
CA ILE A 232 -10.00 -25.07 -14.64
C ILE A 232 -11.33 -24.31 -14.81
N SER A 233 -11.58 -23.67 -15.95
CA SER A 233 -12.81 -22.90 -16.20
C SER A 233 -14.06 -23.78 -16.17
N GLU A 234 -14.06 -24.90 -16.91
CA GLU A 234 -15.21 -25.80 -16.97
C GLU A 234 -15.39 -26.58 -15.66
N ALA A 235 -14.28 -26.99 -15.02
CA ALA A 235 -14.32 -27.61 -13.70
C ALA A 235 -14.95 -26.67 -12.66
N SER A 236 -14.51 -25.42 -12.60
CA SER A 236 -15.10 -24.42 -11.70
C SER A 236 -16.58 -24.16 -12.00
N ASN A 237 -16.98 -24.15 -13.27
CA ASN A 237 -18.40 -24.01 -13.65
C ASN A 237 -19.25 -25.20 -13.19
N SER A 238 -18.78 -26.44 -13.37
CA SER A 238 -19.47 -27.63 -12.84
C SER A 238 -19.63 -27.59 -11.31
N ALA A 239 -18.63 -27.07 -10.59
CA ALA A 239 -18.73 -26.84 -9.15
C ALA A 239 -19.75 -25.72 -8.81
N ILE A 240 -19.84 -24.66 -9.61
CA ILE A 240 -20.86 -23.59 -9.45
C ILE A 240 -22.28 -24.12 -9.68
N GLU A 241 -22.48 -25.07 -10.61
CA GLU A 241 -23.80 -25.63 -10.91
C GLU A 241 -24.43 -26.36 -9.71
N ILE A 242 -23.61 -27.06 -8.93
CA ILE A 242 -24.06 -27.77 -7.71
C ILE A 242 -24.07 -26.88 -6.45
N ALA A 243 -23.61 -25.63 -6.56
CA ALA A 243 -23.60 -24.64 -5.49
C ALA A 243 -25.01 -24.05 -5.26
N THR A 244 -25.38 -23.99 -3.98
CA THR A 244 -26.67 -23.53 -3.47
C THR A 244 -26.57 -22.36 -2.49
N GLY A 245 -25.35 -21.99 -2.10
CA GLY A 245 -25.08 -20.86 -1.24
C GLY A 245 -25.41 -19.51 -1.86
N GLU A 246 -25.67 -18.53 -1.00
CA GLU A 246 -25.89 -17.14 -1.41
C GLU A 246 -24.60 -16.51 -1.96
N PHE A 247 -23.45 -17.01 -1.49
CA PHE A 247 -22.13 -16.59 -1.92
C PHE A 247 -21.28 -17.78 -2.36
N ILE A 248 -20.43 -17.54 -3.35
CA ILE A 248 -19.39 -18.45 -3.82
C ILE A 248 -18.04 -17.95 -3.32
N ALA A 249 -17.27 -18.82 -2.68
CA ALA A 249 -15.88 -18.58 -2.30
C ALA A 249 -14.97 -19.46 -3.16
N LEU A 250 -13.86 -18.91 -3.67
CA LEU A 250 -12.92 -19.66 -4.52
C LEU A 250 -11.80 -20.29 -3.67
N LEU A 251 -11.50 -21.56 -3.90
CA LEU A 251 -10.41 -22.29 -3.26
C LEU A 251 -9.79 -23.31 -4.22
N ASP A 252 -8.48 -23.21 -4.43
CA ASP A 252 -7.74 -24.21 -5.20
C ASP A 252 -7.53 -25.51 -4.40
N HIS A 253 -7.42 -26.63 -5.12
CA HIS A 253 -7.41 -27.97 -4.52
C HIS A 253 -6.16 -28.31 -3.70
N ASP A 254 -5.15 -27.44 -3.70
CA ASP A 254 -3.87 -27.58 -3.03
C ASP A 254 -3.66 -26.51 -1.94
N ASP A 255 -4.52 -25.51 -1.86
CA ASP A 255 -4.40 -24.38 -0.93
C ASP A 255 -5.19 -24.58 0.37
N ILE A 256 -4.91 -23.72 1.37
CA ILE A 256 -5.47 -23.85 2.71
C ILE A 256 -6.19 -22.56 3.13
N LEU A 257 -7.35 -22.71 3.74
CA LEU A 257 -8.03 -21.64 4.47
C LEU A 257 -7.72 -21.71 5.98
N PRO A 258 -7.39 -20.60 6.66
CA PRO A 258 -7.35 -20.59 8.12
C PRO A 258 -8.77 -20.82 8.68
N SER A 259 -8.88 -21.49 9.84
CA SER A 259 -10.16 -21.92 10.44
C SER A 259 -11.20 -20.81 10.70
N HIS A 260 -10.81 -19.55 10.62
CA HIS A 260 -11.70 -18.39 10.81
C HIS A 260 -12.03 -17.64 9.51
N ALA A 261 -11.56 -18.10 8.34
CA ALA A 261 -11.76 -17.43 7.06
C ALA A 261 -13.24 -17.17 6.77
N LEU A 262 -14.07 -18.21 6.80
CA LEU A 262 -15.49 -18.09 6.48
C LEU A 262 -16.26 -17.29 7.53
N TYR A 263 -15.79 -17.25 8.78
CA TYR A 263 -16.38 -16.41 9.83
C TYR A 263 -16.21 -14.92 9.53
N TYR A 264 -15.02 -14.51 9.08
CA TYR A 264 -14.80 -13.12 8.67
C TYR A 264 -15.64 -12.75 7.46
N VAL A 265 -15.73 -13.64 6.47
CA VAL A 265 -16.60 -13.44 5.30
C VAL A 265 -18.06 -13.28 5.72
N ALA A 266 -18.57 -14.17 6.57
CA ALA A 266 -19.94 -14.09 7.07
C ALA A 266 -20.20 -12.82 7.88
N THR A 267 -19.24 -12.38 8.70
CA THR A 267 -19.32 -11.12 9.45
C THR A 267 -19.42 -9.92 8.51
N GLU A 268 -18.65 -9.93 7.42
CA GLU A 268 -18.70 -8.84 6.43
C GLU A 268 -20.05 -8.80 5.70
N ILE A 269 -20.61 -9.96 5.36
CA ILE A 269 -21.94 -10.07 4.76
C ILE A 269 -23.04 -9.61 5.72
N ASP A 270 -22.98 -10.01 7.00
CA ASP A 270 -23.96 -9.62 8.03
C ASP A 270 -23.97 -8.10 8.24
N ASN A 271 -22.78 -7.47 8.23
CA ASN A 271 -22.64 -6.02 8.34
C ASN A 271 -23.03 -5.25 7.06
N HIS A 272 -22.96 -5.90 5.90
CA HIS A 272 -23.13 -5.29 4.58
C HIS A 272 -23.96 -6.20 3.66
N SER A 273 -25.27 -6.23 3.90
CA SER A 273 -26.20 -7.11 3.18
C SER A 273 -26.20 -6.96 1.65
N GLU A 274 -25.78 -5.80 1.14
CA GLU A 274 -25.68 -5.45 -0.27
C GLU A 274 -24.35 -5.84 -0.94
N VAL A 275 -23.41 -6.43 -0.20
CA VAL A 275 -22.08 -6.78 -0.69
C VAL A 275 -22.15 -7.74 -1.88
N ASN A 276 -21.32 -7.49 -2.90
CA ASN A 276 -21.25 -8.33 -4.09
C ASN A 276 -19.93 -9.07 -4.20
N VAL A 277 -18.84 -8.44 -3.75
CA VAL A 277 -17.48 -8.97 -3.86
C VAL A 277 -16.76 -8.73 -2.53
N ILE A 278 -16.19 -9.78 -1.96
CA ILE A 278 -15.29 -9.72 -0.81
C ILE A 278 -13.96 -10.30 -1.23
N TYR A 279 -12.86 -9.67 -0.81
CA TYR A 279 -11.52 -10.22 -0.98
C TYR A 279 -10.71 -10.04 0.30
N SER A 280 -9.72 -10.91 0.52
CA SER A 280 -8.88 -10.90 1.72
C SER A 280 -7.41 -10.67 1.41
N ASP A 281 -6.62 -10.39 2.44
CA ASP A 281 -5.16 -10.56 2.33
C ASP A 281 -4.82 -12.06 2.17
N GLU A 282 -3.63 -12.32 1.64
CA GLU A 282 -3.13 -13.68 1.40
C GLU A 282 -1.64 -13.77 1.73
N ASP A 283 -1.14 -14.98 1.90
CA ASP A 283 0.29 -15.25 2.04
C ASP A 283 0.63 -16.60 1.39
N LYS A 284 1.86 -17.07 1.59
CA LYS A 284 2.30 -18.37 1.10
C LYS A 284 2.63 -19.32 2.23
N ILE A 285 2.38 -20.61 2.02
CA ILE A 285 2.68 -21.69 2.95
C ILE A 285 3.58 -22.75 2.30
N ASP A 286 4.64 -23.15 3.00
CA ASP A 286 5.54 -24.21 2.55
C ASP A 286 5.04 -25.62 2.96
N ALA A 287 5.74 -26.67 2.51
CA ALA A 287 5.37 -28.07 2.76
C ALA A 287 5.41 -28.50 4.23
N ILE A 288 6.05 -27.72 5.12
CA ILE A 288 6.12 -27.97 6.57
C ILE A 288 5.24 -27.01 7.37
N GLY A 289 4.47 -26.15 6.69
CA GLY A 289 3.48 -25.26 7.29
C GLY A 289 4.00 -23.87 7.67
N ASN A 290 5.22 -23.48 7.29
CA ASN A 290 5.69 -22.13 7.55
C ASN A 290 5.08 -21.15 6.57
N ARG A 291 4.64 -20.02 7.10
CA ARG A 291 4.00 -18.94 6.35
C ARG A 291 4.97 -17.82 6.01
N SER A 292 4.88 -17.27 4.80
CA SER A 292 5.82 -16.28 4.25
C SER A 292 5.18 -15.39 3.16
N ASP A 293 5.91 -14.37 2.70
CA ASP A 293 5.49 -13.47 1.61
C ASP A 293 4.05 -12.91 1.72
N PRO A 294 3.66 -12.28 2.85
CA PRO A 294 2.31 -11.77 3.00
C PRO A 294 2.04 -10.62 2.03
N TYR A 295 0.92 -10.72 1.32
CA TYR A 295 0.38 -9.64 0.52
C TYR A 295 -0.77 -8.95 1.26
N PHE A 296 -0.41 -7.91 1.99
CA PHE A 296 -1.31 -7.00 2.69
C PHE A 296 -1.85 -5.94 1.72
N LYS A 297 -3.06 -6.19 1.23
CA LYS A 297 -3.71 -5.42 0.16
C LYS A 297 -4.27 -4.11 0.68
N SER A 298 -4.43 -3.12 -0.19
CA SER A 298 -5.25 -1.97 0.17
C SER A 298 -6.73 -2.35 0.15
N ASP A 299 -7.56 -1.50 0.75
CA ASP A 299 -8.98 -1.46 0.41
C ASP A 299 -9.16 -1.11 -1.09
N TRP A 300 -10.41 -1.13 -1.58
CA TRP A 300 -10.71 -1.11 -3.01
C TRP A 300 -9.96 0.02 -3.74
N ASN A 301 -9.05 -0.40 -4.63
CA ASN A 301 -8.19 0.49 -5.39
C ASN A 301 -8.33 0.19 -6.89
N PRO A 302 -9.35 0.76 -7.55
CA PRO A 302 -9.73 0.40 -8.91
C PRO A 302 -8.61 0.56 -9.95
N ASP A 303 -7.78 1.60 -9.85
CA ASP A 303 -6.65 1.75 -10.79
C ASP A 303 -5.53 0.74 -10.50
N LEU A 304 -5.30 0.38 -9.23
CA LEU A 304 -4.35 -0.67 -8.88
C LEU A 304 -4.83 -2.04 -9.35
N PHE A 305 -6.14 -2.33 -9.18
CA PHE A 305 -6.78 -3.55 -9.67
C PHE A 305 -6.63 -3.70 -11.18
N LEU A 306 -6.77 -2.62 -11.95
CA LEU A 306 -6.53 -2.65 -13.40
C LEU A 306 -5.05 -2.85 -13.78
N SER A 307 -4.15 -2.55 -12.84
CA SER A 307 -2.71 -2.76 -13.00
C SER A 307 -2.25 -4.15 -12.55
N HIS A 308 -2.99 -4.86 -11.71
CA HIS A 308 -2.80 -6.28 -11.39
C HIS A 308 -4.02 -6.82 -10.62
N ASN A 309 -4.28 -8.14 -10.72
CA ASN A 309 -5.35 -8.75 -9.93
C ASN A 309 -5.03 -8.63 -8.42
N MET A 310 -5.83 -7.85 -7.70
CA MET A 310 -5.74 -7.74 -6.24
C MET A 310 -6.84 -8.51 -5.51
N ILE A 311 -7.85 -9.03 -6.22
CA ILE A 311 -8.90 -9.83 -5.57
C ILE A 311 -8.35 -11.23 -5.29
N SER A 312 -7.71 -11.86 -6.28
CA SER A 312 -7.03 -13.17 -6.15
C SER A 312 -7.94 -14.17 -5.40
N HIS A 313 -7.31 -15.06 -4.63
CA HIS A 313 -7.95 -15.84 -3.57
C HIS A 313 -7.61 -15.23 -2.20
N LEU A 314 -8.49 -15.26 -1.20
CA LEU A 314 -9.87 -15.73 -1.18
C LEU A 314 -10.81 -14.67 -1.78
N GLY A 315 -11.21 -14.86 -3.04
CA GLY A 315 -12.26 -14.09 -3.68
C GLY A 315 -13.63 -14.70 -3.38
N VAL A 316 -14.55 -13.90 -2.84
CA VAL A 316 -15.93 -14.30 -2.54
C VAL A 316 -16.89 -13.41 -3.32
N TYR A 317 -17.85 -14.02 -3.99
CA TYR A 317 -18.77 -13.34 -4.88
C TYR A 317 -20.19 -13.73 -4.56
N ARG A 318 -21.14 -12.80 -4.66
CA ARG A 318 -22.56 -13.14 -4.59
C ARG A 318 -22.91 -14.11 -5.72
N THR A 319 -23.55 -15.23 -5.40
CA THR A 319 -23.85 -16.30 -6.36
C THR A 319 -24.71 -15.81 -7.53
N SER A 320 -25.70 -14.96 -7.24
CA SER A 320 -26.55 -14.37 -8.27
C SER A 320 -25.78 -13.47 -9.24
N LEU A 321 -24.73 -12.80 -8.77
CA LEU A 321 -23.84 -12.00 -9.62
C LEU A 321 -22.98 -12.90 -10.51
N VAL A 322 -22.37 -13.95 -9.96
CA VAL A 322 -21.58 -14.93 -10.73
C VAL A 322 -22.42 -15.56 -11.85
N ARG A 323 -23.65 -15.98 -11.53
CA ARG A 323 -24.59 -16.52 -12.51
C ARG A 323 -24.99 -15.49 -13.57
N LYS A 324 -25.19 -14.23 -13.17
CA LYS A 324 -25.53 -13.13 -14.09
C LYS A 324 -24.40 -12.84 -15.09
N VAL A 325 -23.13 -12.97 -14.67
CA VAL A 325 -21.98 -12.78 -15.57
C VAL A 325 -21.60 -14.06 -16.35
N GLY A 326 -22.30 -15.17 -16.12
CA GLY A 326 -22.11 -16.43 -16.85
C GLY A 326 -21.00 -17.34 -16.33
N GLY A 327 -20.57 -17.21 -15.07
CA GLY A 327 -19.52 -18.06 -14.50
C GLY A 327 -18.12 -17.76 -15.07
N PHE A 328 -17.25 -18.77 -15.09
CA PHE A 328 -15.92 -18.72 -15.69
C PHE A 328 -16.01 -18.92 -17.21
N ARG A 329 -15.13 -18.26 -17.97
CA ARG A 329 -15.10 -18.32 -19.43
C ARG A 329 -13.91 -19.15 -19.91
N SER A 330 -14.14 -20.08 -20.83
CA SER A 330 -13.07 -20.80 -21.50
C SER A 330 -12.23 -19.85 -22.36
N GLY A 331 -10.92 -20.09 -22.47
CA GLY A 331 -9.95 -19.22 -23.16
C GLY A 331 -9.29 -18.17 -22.27
N TYR A 332 -9.63 -18.15 -20.97
CA TYR A 332 -9.02 -17.29 -19.94
C TYR A 332 -8.25 -18.08 -18.89
N GLU A 333 -7.97 -19.36 -19.15
CA GLU A 333 -7.23 -20.22 -18.24
C GLU A 333 -5.91 -19.54 -17.82
N GLY A 334 -5.53 -19.71 -16.55
CA GLY A 334 -4.39 -19.03 -15.92
C GLY A 334 -4.70 -17.61 -15.45
N SER A 335 -5.83 -17.01 -15.85
CA SER A 335 -6.31 -15.71 -15.35
C SER A 335 -7.84 -15.64 -15.30
N GLN A 336 -8.49 -16.80 -15.16
CA GLN A 336 -9.94 -16.97 -15.15
C GLN A 336 -10.57 -16.29 -13.92
N ASP A 337 -9.83 -16.23 -12.82
CA ASP A 337 -10.16 -15.51 -11.59
C ASP A 337 -10.21 -14.00 -11.82
N TYR A 338 -9.21 -13.45 -12.52
CA TYR A 338 -9.15 -12.02 -12.84
C TYR A 338 -10.23 -11.63 -13.86
N ASP A 339 -10.50 -12.50 -14.84
CA ASP A 339 -11.62 -12.34 -15.77
C ASP A 339 -12.97 -12.27 -15.05
N LEU A 340 -13.24 -13.23 -14.16
CA LEU A 340 -14.46 -13.24 -13.36
C LEU A 340 -14.56 -11.98 -12.49
N ALA A 341 -13.47 -11.60 -11.81
CA ALA A 341 -13.41 -10.41 -10.98
C ALA A 341 -13.73 -9.15 -11.78
N LEU A 342 -13.12 -8.96 -12.97
CA LEU A 342 -13.38 -7.82 -13.86
C LEU A 342 -14.85 -7.74 -14.29
N ARG A 343 -15.50 -8.87 -14.56
CA ARG A 343 -16.93 -8.88 -14.93
C ARG A 343 -17.83 -8.59 -13.74
N CYS A 344 -17.53 -9.12 -12.56
CA CYS A 344 -18.28 -8.89 -11.33
C CYS A 344 -18.17 -7.43 -10.85
N ILE A 345 -16.98 -6.84 -10.84
CA ILE A 345 -16.78 -5.43 -10.44
C ILE A 345 -17.45 -4.45 -11.41
N LYS A 346 -17.57 -4.79 -12.70
CA LYS A 346 -18.28 -3.97 -13.69
C LYS A 346 -19.78 -3.84 -13.40
N LEU A 347 -20.35 -4.79 -12.66
CA LEU A 347 -21.75 -4.80 -12.24
C LEU A 347 -21.94 -4.49 -10.75
N SER A 348 -20.91 -3.98 -10.08
CA SER A 348 -20.93 -3.66 -8.65
C SER A 348 -20.61 -2.20 -8.41
N GLU A 349 -21.26 -1.60 -7.43
CA GLU A 349 -20.86 -0.29 -6.92
C GLU A 349 -19.63 -0.43 -6.00
N THR A 350 -18.89 0.67 -5.80
CA THR A 350 -17.70 0.67 -4.93
C THR A 350 -18.03 0.26 -3.49
N SER A 351 -19.20 0.62 -2.98
CA SER A 351 -19.68 0.22 -1.64
C SER A 351 -19.90 -1.28 -1.50
N GLN A 352 -20.14 -2.00 -2.61
CA GLN A 352 -20.43 -3.43 -2.64
C GLN A 352 -19.17 -4.29 -2.82
N ILE A 353 -17.99 -3.67 -2.89
CA ILE A 353 -16.68 -4.34 -2.98
C ILE A 353 -15.96 -4.12 -1.67
N ARG A 354 -15.68 -5.19 -0.94
CA ARG A 354 -15.21 -5.12 0.45
C ARG A 354 -13.91 -5.88 0.64
N HIS A 355 -12.96 -5.24 1.31
CA HIS A 355 -11.70 -5.86 1.71
C HIS A 355 -11.78 -6.31 3.16
N VAL A 356 -11.39 -7.55 3.42
CA VAL A 356 -11.10 -8.03 4.78
C VAL A 356 -9.58 -8.02 4.98
N PRO A 357 -9.02 -7.08 5.77
CA PRO A 357 -7.57 -6.91 5.95
C PRO A 357 -6.94 -7.94 6.89
N HIS A 358 -7.29 -9.21 6.70
CA HIS A 358 -6.75 -10.37 7.37
C HIS A 358 -6.29 -11.39 6.33
N VAL A 359 -5.26 -12.15 6.66
CA VAL A 359 -4.78 -13.23 5.79
C VAL A 359 -5.73 -14.41 5.92
N LEU A 360 -6.62 -14.57 4.93
CA LEU A 360 -7.66 -15.60 4.93
C LEU A 360 -7.46 -16.66 3.84
N TYR A 361 -6.28 -16.67 3.22
CA TYR A 361 -5.88 -17.62 2.20
C TYR A 361 -4.38 -17.88 2.27
N HIS A 362 -3.99 -19.16 2.21
CA HIS A 362 -2.60 -19.60 2.23
C HIS A 362 -2.28 -20.34 0.93
N TRP A 363 -1.50 -19.69 0.07
CA TRP A 363 -1.08 -20.25 -1.21
C TRP A 363 0.11 -21.20 -1.02
N ARG A 364 -0.04 -22.47 -1.39
CA ARG A 364 1.01 -23.46 -1.25
C ARG A 364 2.14 -23.26 -2.25
N ILE A 365 3.38 -23.37 -1.77
CA ILE A 365 4.58 -23.38 -2.60
C ILE A 365 4.98 -24.82 -2.95
N HIS A 366 4.91 -25.23 -4.23
CA HIS A 366 5.49 -26.48 -4.75
C HIS A 366 5.87 -26.39 -6.24
N ASP A 367 6.68 -27.34 -6.72
CA ASP A 367 7.28 -27.32 -8.07
C ASP A 367 6.24 -27.37 -9.22
N GLU A 368 5.09 -27.99 -8.98
CA GLU A 368 3.95 -28.07 -9.93
C GLU A 368 2.98 -26.88 -9.83
N SER A 369 3.19 -25.96 -8.88
CA SER A 369 2.35 -24.75 -8.75
C SER A 369 2.63 -23.80 -9.92
N THR A 370 1.61 -23.04 -10.36
CA THR A 370 1.78 -21.95 -11.36
C THR A 370 2.85 -20.93 -10.93
N ALA A 371 3.15 -20.83 -9.63
CA ALA A 371 4.27 -20.04 -9.11
C ALA A 371 5.65 -20.52 -9.63
N GLY A 372 5.81 -21.83 -9.85
CA GLY A 372 7.05 -22.49 -10.27
C GLY A 372 7.27 -22.54 -11.78
N ASP A 373 6.23 -22.78 -12.59
CA ASP A 373 6.38 -23.05 -14.04
C ASP A 373 6.54 -21.77 -14.89
N PRO A 374 7.68 -21.56 -15.59
CA PRO A 374 7.89 -20.45 -16.53
C PRO A 374 7.00 -20.46 -17.78
N HIS A 375 6.52 -21.61 -18.23
CA HIS A 375 5.67 -21.73 -19.43
C HIS A 375 4.20 -21.45 -19.13
N ALA A 376 3.72 -21.83 -17.94
CA ALA A 376 2.40 -21.43 -17.46
C ALA A 376 2.23 -19.90 -17.36
N LYS A 377 3.33 -19.17 -17.19
CA LYS A 377 3.34 -17.72 -17.01
C LYS A 377 2.94 -16.96 -18.28
N SER A 378 3.35 -17.36 -19.48
CA SER A 378 3.08 -16.57 -20.70
C SER A 378 1.60 -16.56 -21.11
N TYR A 379 0.95 -17.73 -21.13
CA TYR A 379 -0.45 -17.81 -21.60
C TYR A 379 -1.41 -17.13 -20.61
N ALA A 380 -1.15 -17.26 -19.31
CA ALA A 380 -1.92 -16.63 -18.25
C ALA A 380 -1.91 -15.10 -18.39
N TYR A 381 -0.74 -14.49 -18.62
CA TYR A 381 -0.68 -13.03 -18.79
C TYR A 381 -1.37 -12.57 -20.07
N ASP A 382 -1.27 -13.33 -21.16
CA ASP A 382 -2.01 -12.99 -22.38
C ASP A 382 -3.53 -13.14 -22.17
N ALA A 383 -3.98 -14.11 -21.38
CA ALA A 383 -5.36 -14.24 -20.94
C ALA A 383 -5.82 -13.04 -20.10
N ALA A 384 -5.02 -12.56 -19.17
CA ALA A 384 -5.32 -11.35 -18.40
C ALA A 384 -5.37 -10.09 -19.28
N VAL A 385 -4.49 -9.95 -20.27
CA VAL A 385 -4.55 -8.85 -21.25
C VAL A 385 -5.84 -8.93 -22.07
N ARG A 386 -6.26 -10.14 -22.48
CA ARG A 386 -7.58 -10.33 -23.13
C ARG A 386 -8.73 -9.94 -22.19
N ALA A 387 -8.70 -10.36 -20.93
CA ALA A 387 -9.74 -10.03 -19.94
C ALA A 387 -9.86 -8.51 -19.74
N LEU A 388 -8.73 -7.81 -19.63
CA LEU A 388 -8.69 -6.35 -19.56
C LEU A 388 -9.26 -5.68 -20.82
N ARG A 389 -8.92 -6.17 -22.02
CA ARG A 389 -9.49 -5.64 -23.27
C ARG A 389 -11.01 -5.80 -23.31
N ASP A 390 -11.52 -6.95 -22.90
CA ASP A 390 -12.95 -7.20 -22.80
C ASP A 390 -13.64 -6.34 -21.76
N PHE A 391 -12.99 -6.11 -20.60
CA PHE A 391 -13.49 -5.21 -19.57
C PHE A 391 -13.78 -3.82 -20.14
N PHE A 392 -12.87 -3.31 -20.99
CA PHE A 392 -13.03 -2.05 -21.73
C PHE A 392 -13.89 -2.16 -23.00
N GLY A 393 -14.58 -3.28 -23.23
CA GLY A 393 -15.47 -3.48 -24.37
C GLY A 393 -14.73 -3.53 -25.72
N ASN A 394 -13.46 -3.97 -25.73
CA ASN A 394 -12.61 -4.00 -26.91
C ASN A 394 -12.45 -2.64 -27.61
N ASN A 395 -12.50 -1.55 -26.83
CA ASN A 395 -12.27 -0.21 -27.34
C ASN A 395 -10.84 -0.09 -27.93
N PRO A 396 -10.68 0.11 -29.25
CA PRO A 396 -9.36 0.13 -29.89
C PRO A 396 -8.51 1.34 -29.48
N SER A 397 -9.13 2.38 -28.90
CA SER A 397 -8.43 3.56 -28.40
C SER A 397 -7.79 3.32 -27.02
N ILE A 398 -8.18 2.27 -26.30
CA ILE A 398 -7.56 1.87 -25.03
C ILE A 398 -6.57 0.74 -25.32
N ARG A 399 -5.28 0.99 -25.09
CA ARG A 399 -4.24 -0.01 -25.29
C ARG A 399 -3.84 -0.64 -23.96
N ILE A 400 -3.80 -1.96 -23.92
CA ILE A 400 -3.35 -2.74 -22.76
C ILE A 400 -1.98 -3.35 -23.08
N GLU A 401 -1.02 -3.14 -22.19
CA GLU A 401 0.33 -3.70 -22.30
C GLU A 401 0.71 -4.44 -21.01
N HIS A 402 1.62 -5.41 -21.16
CA HIS A 402 2.31 -6.02 -20.03
C HIS A 402 3.13 -4.96 -19.28
N GLY A 403 3.09 -5.02 -17.96
CA GLY A 403 3.88 -4.19 -17.07
C GLY A 403 5.33 -4.66 -16.98
N LYS A 404 6.14 -3.94 -16.19
CA LYS A 404 7.57 -4.27 -16.00
C LYS A 404 7.77 -5.59 -15.26
N PHE A 405 6.80 -5.99 -14.45
CA PHE A 405 6.85 -7.21 -13.65
C PHE A 405 5.77 -8.19 -14.12
N ILE A 406 6.09 -9.47 -13.93
CA ILE A 406 5.17 -10.58 -14.15
C ILE A 406 3.84 -10.33 -13.42
N GLY A 407 2.71 -10.59 -14.10
CA GLY A 407 1.36 -10.42 -13.55
C GLY A 407 0.90 -8.97 -13.38
N THR A 408 1.64 -8.01 -13.95
CA THR A 408 1.27 -6.58 -13.92
C THR A 408 0.98 -6.06 -15.32
N TYR A 409 0.15 -5.01 -15.40
CA TYR A 409 -0.37 -4.46 -16.65
C TYR A 409 -0.39 -2.93 -16.60
N ARG A 410 -0.35 -2.33 -17.80
CA ARG A 410 -0.54 -0.90 -18.00
C ARG A 410 -1.70 -0.66 -18.95
N VAL A 411 -2.67 0.12 -18.49
CA VAL A 411 -3.76 0.66 -19.29
C VAL A 411 -3.35 2.02 -19.85
N HIS A 412 -3.31 2.17 -21.17
CA HIS A 412 -3.11 3.44 -21.85
C HIS A 412 -4.47 4.00 -22.25
N TYR A 413 -4.86 5.10 -21.61
CA TYR A 413 -6.09 5.81 -21.94
C TYR A 413 -5.85 6.75 -23.14
N PRO A 414 -6.83 6.89 -24.05
CA PRO A 414 -6.66 7.75 -25.21
C PRO A 414 -6.67 9.23 -24.82
N LEU A 415 -5.96 10.02 -25.61
CA LEU A 415 -6.14 11.47 -25.63
C LEU A 415 -7.18 11.82 -26.71
N PRO A 416 -7.99 12.87 -26.49
CA PRO A 416 -8.88 13.39 -27.53
C PRO A 416 -8.08 13.93 -28.72
N LEU A 417 -8.71 14.01 -29.89
CA LEU A 417 -8.11 14.63 -31.08
C LEU A 417 -7.78 16.11 -30.82
N ASP A 418 -8.73 16.83 -30.24
CA ASP A 418 -8.54 18.19 -29.76
C ASP A 418 -7.92 18.14 -28.36
N LEU A 419 -6.60 18.30 -28.30
CA LEU A 419 -5.85 18.23 -27.06
C LEU A 419 -6.20 19.42 -26.16
N PRO A 420 -6.71 19.21 -24.94
CA PRO A 420 -7.07 20.30 -24.02
C PRO A 420 -5.83 21.08 -23.61
N LYS A 421 -5.96 22.39 -23.48
CA LYS A 421 -4.83 23.22 -23.06
C LYS A 421 -4.54 23.03 -21.57
N VAL A 422 -3.27 22.81 -21.23
CA VAL A 422 -2.79 22.74 -19.83
C VAL A 422 -2.15 24.06 -19.42
N SER A 423 -2.65 24.70 -18.36
CA SER A 423 -2.03 25.87 -17.74
C SER A 423 -1.14 25.45 -16.57
N LEU A 424 0.18 25.47 -16.78
CA LEU A 424 1.19 25.14 -15.77
C LEU A 424 1.48 26.38 -14.91
N LEU A 425 1.02 26.36 -13.66
CA LEU A 425 1.21 27.42 -12.67
C LEU A 425 2.53 27.18 -11.93
N ILE A 426 3.44 28.15 -12.00
CA ILE A 426 4.78 28.06 -11.39
C ILE A 426 5.01 29.27 -10.48
N PRO A 427 4.70 29.16 -9.16
CA PRO A 427 5.13 30.11 -8.15
C PRO A 427 6.65 30.23 -8.14
N SER A 428 7.20 31.44 -8.28
CA SER A 428 8.65 31.63 -8.25
C SER A 428 9.07 32.90 -7.54
N ARG A 429 10.15 32.78 -6.76
CA ARG A 429 10.89 33.88 -6.15
C ARG A 429 12.37 33.57 -6.22
N ASP A 430 13.14 34.43 -6.89
CA ASP A 430 14.59 34.26 -7.06
C ASP A 430 14.93 32.89 -7.69
N ALA A 431 16.13 32.35 -7.39
CA ALA A 431 16.61 31.04 -7.81
C ALA A 431 16.65 30.85 -9.34
N TYR A 432 17.26 31.81 -10.05
CA TYR A 432 17.41 31.79 -11.52
C TYR A 432 17.77 30.41 -12.08
N ALA A 433 18.79 29.75 -11.52
CA ALA A 433 19.27 28.47 -12.02
C ALA A 433 18.20 27.36 -11.97
N LYS A 434 17.40 27.33 -10.89
CA LYS A 434 16.30 26.36 -10.73
C LYS A 434 15.17 26.66 -11.68
N LEU A 435 14.69 27.92 -11.69
CA LEU A 435 13.61 28.36 -12.56
C LEU A 435 13.94 28.14 -14.04
N ARG A 436 15.14 28.54 -14.47
CA ARG A 436 15.59 28.34 -15.85
C ARG A 436 15.57 26.87 -16.24
N LYS A 437 16.11 26.00 -15.39
CA LYS A 437 16.15 24.55 -15.64
C LYS A 437 14.75 23.97 -15.76
N CYS A 438 13.84 24.37 -14.87
CA CYS A 438 12.44 23.97 -14.90
C CYS A 438 11.79 24.34 -16.24
N ILE A 439 11.82 25.64 -16.60
CA ILE A 439 11.19 26.12 -17.83
C ILE A 439 11.81 25.49 -19.08
N GLU A 440 13.13 25.45 -19.18
CA GLU A 440 13.81 24.84 -20.33
C GLU A 440 13.47 23.35 -20.46
N SER A 441 13.41 22.61 -19.35
CA SER A 441 13.00 21.21 -19.38
C SER A 441 11.57 21.02 -19.90
N ILE A 442 10.63 21.88 -19.49
CA ILE A 442 9.25 21.83 -19.99
C ILE A 442 9.24 22.14 -21.49
N LYS A 443 9.91 23.22 -21.92
CA LYS A 443 9.92 23.67 -23.31
C LYS A 443 10.50 22.64 -24.29
N TYR A 444 11.60 22.01 -23.90
CA TYR A 444 12.41 21.20 -24.83
C TYR A 444 12.26 19.69 -24.64
N LYS A 445 11.73 19.23 -23.50
CA LYS A 445 11.54 17.79 -23.25
C LYS A 445 10.08 17.36 -23.28
N THR A 446 9.09 18.25 -23.17
CA THR A 446 7.67 17.85 -23.16
C THR A 446 7.14 17.61 -24.56
N ALA A 447 6.61 16.41 -24.82
CA ALA A 447 6.02 16.05 -26.11
C ALA A 447 4.59 16.55 -26.30
N TYR A 448 3.81 16.67 -25.22
CA TYR A 448 2.47 17.23 -25.29
C TYR A 448 2.53 18.69 -25.79
N PRO A 449 1.79 19.05 -26.85
CA PRO A 449 1.99 20.34 -27.53
C PRO A 449 1.18 21.50 -26.92
N ASN A 450 0.01 21.22 -26.34
CA ASN A 450 -0.95 22.26 -25.95
C ASN A 450 -0.81 22.66 -24.47
N TRP A 451 0.22 23.43 -24.16
CA TRP A 451 0.43 23.96 -22.82
C TRP A 451 0.75 25.46 -22.84
N GLU A 452 0.51 26.10 -21.72
CA GLU A 452 1.06 27.41 -21.37
C GLU A 452 1.70 27.36 -19.99
N ILE A 453 2.61 28.30 -19.73
CA ILE A 453 3.21 28.50 -18.42
C ILE A 453 2.79 29.86 -17.88
N ILE A 454 2.31 29.87 -16.65
CA ILE A 454 2.02 31.09 -15.89
C ILE A 454 3.00 31.13 -14.73
N ILE A 455 4.04 31.95 -14.88
CA ILE A 455 5.02 32.18 -13.82
C ILE A 455 4.45 33.23 -12.90
N ILE A 456 4.18 32.86 -11.65
CA ILE A 456 3.70 33.80 -10.63
C ILE A 456 4.91 34.33 -9.85
N ASN A 457 5.36 35.52 -10.24
CA ASN A 457 6.52 36.18 -9.67
C ASN A 457 6.19 36.76 -8.28
N ASN A 458 6.75 36.17 -7.23
CA ASN A 458 6.57 36.64 -5.86
C ASN A 458 7.79 37.46 -5.39
N ARG A 459 7.83 38.73 -5.80
CA ARG A 459 8.84 39.72 -5.34
C ARG A 459 10.30 39.30 -5.59
N THR A 460 10.61 38.79 -6.78
CA THR A 460 11.99 38.42 -7.17
C THR A 460 12.97 39.60 -7.04
N GLN A 461 14.03 39.42 -6.24
CA GLN A 461 15.09 40.39 -5.98
C GLN A 461 16.39 40.08 -6.71
N GLU A 462 16.63 38.81 -7.05
CA GLU A 462 17.80 38.36 -7.78
C GLU A 462 17.85 38.98 -9.19
N LYS A 463 18.94 39.69 -9.51
CA LYS A 463 19.11 40.40 -10.79
C LYS A 463 18.99 39.46 -12.00
N SER A 464 19.66 38.30 -11.94
CA SER A 464 19.64 37.25 -12.96
C SER A 464 18.23 36.70 -13.17
N ALA A 465 17.49 36.42 -12.10
CA ALA A 465 16.12 35.92 -12.20
C ALA A 465 15.18 36.97 -12.83
N ARG A 466 15.27 38.25 -12.44
CA ARG A 466 14.49 39.33 -13.08
C ARG A 466 14.81 39.48 -14.57
N ALA A 467 16.09 39.42 -14.95
CA ALA A 467 16.48 39.48 -16.35
C ALA A 467 15.90 38.29 -17.13
N TYR A 468 15.95 37.09 -16.54
CA TYR A 468 15.39 35.88 -17.14
C TYR A 468 13.87 35.96 -17.31
N LEU A 469 13.12 36.48 -16.33
CA LEU A 469 11.67 36.66 -16.43
C LEU A 469 11.28 37.53 -17.65
N LYS A 470 12.07 38.58 -17.97
CA LYS A 470 11.86 39.41 -19.18
C LYS A 470 12.19 38.69 -20.48
N ILE A 471 13.14 37.76 -20.45
CA ILE A 471 13.53 36.98 -21.63
C ILE A 471 12.48 35.91 -21.91
N VAL A 472 12.08 35.18 -20.87
CA VAL A 472 11.17 34.03 -20.99
C VAL A 472 9.75 34.45 -21.38
N SER A 473 9.31 35.65 -20.98
CA SER A 473 8.02 36.24 -21.35
C SER A 473 7.90 36.62 -22.83
N ARG A 474 8.98 36.48 -23.62
CA ARG A 474 8.93 36.66 -25.09
C ARG A 474 8.35 35.43 -25.80
N ASP A 475 8.35 34.27 -25.15
CA ASP A 475 7.65 33.08 -25.67
C ASP A 475 6.14 33.29 -25.48
N PRO A 476 5.32 33.26 -26.55
CA PRO A 476 3.88 33.54 -26.44
C PRO A 476 3.11 32.53 -25.58
N ARG A 477 3.71 31.38 -25.28
CA ARG A 477 3.14 30.37 -24.38
C ARG A 477 3.45 30.65 -22.91
N ILE A 478 4.28 31.64 -22.60
CA ILE A 478 4.75 31.92 -21.23
C ILE A 478 4.35 33.33 -20.82
N ARG A 479 3.57 33.42 -19.75
CA ARG A 479 3.15 34.68 -19.14
C ARG A 479 3.72 34.79 -17.75
N VAL A 480 4.28 35.95 -17.44
CA VAL A 480 4.73 36.30 -16.09
C VAL A 480 3.67 37.22 -15.48
N VAL A 481 3.20 36.88 -14.28
CA VAL A 481 2.26 37.71 -13.51
C VAL A 481 2.87 38.03 -12.16
N ASP A 482 2.76 39.28 -11.74
CA ASP A 482 3.32 39.74 -10.46
C ASP A 482 2.33 39.49 -9.32
N TYR A 483 2.81 38.83 -8.26
CA TYR A 483 2.09 38.64 -7.00
C TYR A 483 2.84 39.39 -5.89
N ASP A 484 2.40 40.63 -5.66
CA ASP A 484 2.99 41.53 -4.68
C ASP A 484 2.37 41.36 -3.29
N SER A 485 2.59 40.19 -2.70
CA SER A 485 2.14 39.86 -1.34
C SER A 485 3.13 38.92 -0.66
N ASP A 486 2.95 38.69 0.63
CA ASP A 486 3.78 37.74 1.37
C ASP A 486 3.58 36.32 0.84
N PHE A 487 4.59 35.48 1.00
CA PHE A 487 4.57 34.12 0.46
C PHE A 487 3.47 33.29 1.14
N ASN A 488 2.50 32.89 0.33
CA ASN A 488 1.44 31.95 0.64
C ASN A 488 1.28 31.08 -0.60
N TYR A 489 1.77 29.84 -0.53
CA TYR A 489 1.78 28.92 -1.66
C TYR A 489 0.37 28.67 -2.21
N SER A 490 -0.60 28.52 -1.31
CA SER A 490 -2.00 28.33 -1.67
C SER A 490 -2.57 29.55 -2.39
N ALA A 491 -2.41 30.75 -1.81
CA ALA A 491 -2.90 31.99 -2.41
C ALA A 491 -2.24 32.30 -3.76
N ILE A 492 -0.93 32.05 -3.89
CA ILE A 492 -0.19 32.30 -5.12
C ILE A 492 -0.71 31.43 -6.27
N ASN A 493 -1.00 30.15 -6.01
CA ASN A 493 -1.57 29.26 -7.01
C ASN A 493 -3.03 29.63 -7.34
N ASN A 494 -3.84 29.96 -6.33
CA ASN A 494 -5.21 30.45 -6.54
C ASN A 494 -5.24 31.75 -7.37
N PHE A 495 -4.28 32.65 -7.16
CA PHE A 495 -4.08 33.84 -7.96
C PHE A 495 -3.68 33.50 -9.39
N GLY A 496 -2.71 32.59 -9.57
CA GLY A 496 -2.24 32.12 -10.87
C GLY A 496 -3.35 31.51 -11.74
N GLU A 497 -4.26 30.75 -11.13
CA GLU A 497 -5.41 30.13 -11.84
C GLU A 497 -6.31 31.17 -12.53
N ARG A 498 -6.44 32.38 -11.98
CA ARG A 498 -7.28 33.44 -12.56
C ARG A 498 -6.80 33.86 -13.95
N PHE A 499 -5.51 33.68 -14.21
CA PHE A 499 -4.90 33.98 -15.49
C PHE A 499 -5.00 32.80 -16.45
N ALA A 500 -5.15 31.56 -15.95
CA ALA A 500 -5.21 30.35 -16.77
C ALA A 500 -6.24 30.45 -17.90
N THR A 501 -5.86 29.93 -19.06
CA THR A 501 -6.76 29.78 -20.22
C THR A 501 -7.02 28.31 -20.56
N GLY A 502 -6.25 27.40 -19.97
CA GLY A 502 -6.41 25.97 -20.11
C GLY A 502 -7.60 25.40 -19.36
N GLU A 503 -8.06 24.25 -19.83
CA GLU A 503 -9.09 23.43 -19.20
C GLU A 503 -8.52 22.59 -18.05
N ILE A 504 -7.20 22.40 -18.04
CA ILE A 504 -6.47 21.67 -17.01
C ILE A 504 -5.48 22.62 -16.34
N ILE A 505 -5.45 22.59 -15.01
CA ILE A 505 -4.48 23.31 -14.18
C ILE A 505 -3.39 22.33 -13.75
N GLY A 506 -2.14 22.70 -13.98
CA GLY A 506 -0.98 22.01 -13.43
C GLY A 506 -0.30 22.84 -12.36
N LEU A 507 -0.23 22.35 -11.12
CA LEU A 507 0.56 22.99 -10.06
C LEU A 507 1.97 22.41 -10.09
N LEU A 508 2.97 23.28 -10.33
CA LEU A 508 4.37 22.89 -10.46
C LEU A 508 5.25 23.77 -9.59
N ASN A 509 6.20 23.17 -8.87
CA ASN A 509 7.27 23.93 -8.22
C ASN A 509 8.30 24.42 -9.26
N ASN A 510 8.97 25.54 -8.97
CA ASN A 510 9.95 26.14 -9.87
C ASN A 510 11.29 25.37 -9.98
N ASP A 511 11.42 24.24 -9.27
CA ASP A 511 12.63 23.43 -9.21
C ASP A 511 12.38 21.96 -9.56
N VAL A 512 11.36 21.69 -10.38
CA VAL A 512 11.20 20.43 -11.07
C VAL A 512 11.97 20.39 -12.40
N GLU A 513 12.36 19.21 -12.86
CA GLU A 513 12.91 18.99 -14.19
C GLU A 513 12.30 17.74 -14.82
N VAL A 514 11.83 17.86 -16.07
CA VAL A 514 11.26 16.75 -16.84
C VAL A 514 12.31 15.65 -17.11
N ILE A 515 11.95 14.39 -16.83
CA ILE A 515 12.77 13.20 -17.14
C ILE A 515 12.31 12.57 -18.45
N ASN A 516 11.04 12.17 -18.56
CA ASN A 516 10.49 11.52 -19.75
C ASN A 516 9.55 12.45 -20.54
N LYS A 517 9.56 12.36 -21.86
CA LYS A 517 8.89 13.33 -22.74
C LYS A 517 7.36 13.23 -22.73
N GLU A 518 6.83 12.05 -22.43
CA GLU A 518 5.39 11.73 -22.40
C GLU A 518 4.72 12.09 -21.07
N TRP A 519 5.45 12.63 -20.09
CA TRP A 519 4.95 12.87 -18.73
C TRP A 519 3.61 13.62 -18.71
N LEU A 520 3.47 14.67 -19.52
CA LEU A 520 2.27 15.50 -19.55
C LEU A 520 1.12 14.79 -20.26
N SER A 521 1.40 14.11 -21.38
CA SER A 521 0.41 13.29 -22.10
C SER A 521 -0.18 12.20 -21.21
N GLU A 522 0.67 11.50 -20.46
CA GLU A 522 0.28 10.49 -19.48
C GLU A 522 -0.67 11.08 -18.43
N MET A 523 -0.27 12.17 -17.78
CA MET A 523 -1.09 12.78 -16.73
C MET A 523 -2.41 13.34 -17.28
N VAL A 524 -2.40 13.92 -18.48
CA VAL A 524 -3.61 14.43 -19.15
C VAL A 524 -4.58 13.28 -19.47
N SER A 525 -4.09 12.14 -19.96
CA SER A 525 -4.95 10.98 -20.27
C SER A 525 -5.71 10.48 -19.04
N HIS A 526 -5.12 10.60 -17.84
CA HIS A 526 -5.76 10.24 -16.59
C HIS A 526 -6.67 11.34 -16.04
N VAL A 527 -6.27 12.62 -16.08
CA VAL A 527 -7.06 13.70 -15.46
C VAL A 527 -8.35 14.00 -16.23
N LEU A 528 -8.43 13.58 -17.49
CA LEU A 528 -9.64 13.68 -18.31
C LEU A 528 -10.72 12.66 -17.93
N ARG A 529 -10.37 11.61 -17.18
CA ARG A 529 -11.35 10.63 -16.69
C ARG A 529 -12.28 11.29 -15.66
N PRO A 530 -13.62 11.27 -15.85
CA PRO A 530 -14.55 12.03 -15.01
C PRO A 530 -14.41 11.77 -13.51
N GLU A 531 -14.14 10.51 -13.16
CA GLU A 531 -14.03 10.05 -11.78
C GLU A 531 -12.68 10.35 -11.13
N ILE A 532 -11.68 10.81 -11.89
CA ILE A 532 -10.38 11.25 -11.37
C ILE A 532 -10.41 12.76 -11.14
N GLY A 533 -10.12 13.21 -9.93
CA GLY A 533 -10.08 14.64 -9.60
C GLY A 533 -8.67 15.23 -9.68
N VAL A 534 -7.66 14.43 -9.38
CA VAL A 534 -6.27 14.86 -9.27
C VAL A 534 -5.34 13.77 -9.78
N VAL A 535 -4.30 14.15 -10.52
CA VAL A 535 -3.24 13.25 -10.99
C VAL A 535 -1.88 13.75 -10.51
N GLY A 536 -1.10 12.89 -9.84
CA GLY A 536 0.27 13.18 -9.42
C GLY A 536 1.33 12.39 -10.18
N ALA A 537 2.50 13.00 -10.36
CA ALA A 537 3.65 12.38 -11.00
C ALA A 537 4.55 11.62 -10.01
N LYS A 538 5.42 10.74 -10.52
CA LYS A 538 6.55 10.21 -9.76
C LYS A 538 7.66 11.25 -9.71
N LEU A 539 8.07 11.65 -8.50
CA LEU A 539 9.16 12.60 -8.31
C LEU A 539 10.38 11.88 -7.76
N LEU A 540 11.54 12.15 -8.37
CA LEU A 540 12.83 11.66 -7.95
C LEU A 540 13.67 12.80 -7.38
N TYR A 541 14.48 12.49 -6.38
CA TYR A 541 15.63 13.30 -6.02
C TYR A 541 16.66 13.30 -7.16
N SER A 542 17.59 14.25 -7.14
CA SER A 542 18.65 14.38 -8.14
C SER A 542 19.58 13.16 -8.23
N ASP A 543 19.58 12.32 -7.21
CA ASP A 543 20.36 11.07 -7.14
C ASP A 543 19.57 9.83 -7.59
N GLY A 544 18.38 10.02 -8.16
CA GLY A 544 17.56 8.94 -8.73
C GLY A 544 16.71 8.17 -7.71
N PHE A 545 16.74 8.56 -6.44
CA PHE A 545 15.88 7.97 -5.41
C PHE A 545 14.48 8.59 -5.42
N VAL A 546 13.46 7.80 -5.09
CA VAL A 546 12.08 8.24 -4.97
C VAL A 546 11.97 9.33 -3.90
N GLN A 547 11.39 10.45 -4.29
CA GLN A 547 10.93 11.49 -3.39
C GLN A 547 9.42 11.42 -3.17
N HIS A 548 8.66 11.14 -4.23
CA HIS A 548 7.20 10.98 -4.18
C HIS A 548 6.72 9.84 -5.07
N ALA A 549 5.97 8.93 -4.48
CA ALA A 549 5.22 7.87 -5.17
C ALA A 549 3.79 7.72 -4.61
N GLY A 550 3.07 8.83 -4.48
CA GLY A 550 1.83 8.92 -3.69
C GLY A 550 2.06 9.39 -2.25
N VAL A 551 0.98 9.73 -1.55
CA VAL A 551 0.97 10.11 -0.13
C VAL A 551 -0.02 9.23 0.62
N VAL A 552 0.43 8.71 1.76
CA VAL A 552 -0.37 7.91 2.70
C VAL A 552 -0.60 8.73 3.96
N ILE A 553 -1.86 8.82 4.39
CA ILE A 553 -2.27 9.47 5.64
C ILE A 553 -1.97 8.54 6.83
N GLY A 554 -1.60 9.10 7.97
CA GLY A 554 -1.25 8.36 9.19
C GLY A 554 0.24 8.13 9.36
N ILE A 555 1.03 8.07 8.29
CA ILE A 555 2.49 7.86 8.42
C ILE A 555 3.13 9.03 9.19
N GLY A 556 3.89 8.72 10.23
CA GLY A 556 4.47 9.69 11.16
C GLY A 556 3.44 10.43 12.02
N GLY A 557 2.19 9.95 12.07
CA GLY A 557 1.04 10.60 12.71
C GLY A 557 0.36 11.67 11.85
N PHE A 558 0.78 11.86 10.60
CA PHE A 558 0.25 12.91 9.70
C PHE A 558 0.03 12.35 8.30
N ALA A 559 1.03 12.49 7.45
CA ALA A 559 1.05 11.99 6.11
C ALA A 559 2.50 11.94 5.62
N ALA A 560 2.83 10.96 4.80
CA ALA A 560 4.16 10.86 4.21
C ALA A 560 4.13 10.29 2.79
N HIS A 561 5.20 10.54 2.04
CA HIS A 561 5.34 10.04 0.68
C HIS A 561 5.65 8.54 0.70
N ALA A 562 4.85 7.74 0.00
CA ALA A 562 5.08 6.31 -0.13
C ALA A 562 6.42 6.01 -0.81
N HIS A 563 7.11 4.95 -0.36
CA HIS A 563 8.38 4.43 -0.91
C HIS A 563 9.51 5.46 -1.01
N ARG A 564 9.45 6.54 -0.22
CA ARG A 564 10.49 7.57 -0.20
C ARG A 564 11.86 6.93 0.09
N LEU A 565 12.89 7.37 -0.61
CA LEU A 565 14.27 6.84 -0.57
C LEU A 565 14.45 5.43 -1.14
N PHE A 566 13.46 4.89 -1.85
CA PHE A 566 13.66 3.70 -2.67
C PHE A 566 14.36 4.09 -3.97
N PRO A 567 15.17 3.21 -4.60
CA PRO A 567 15.65 3.46 -5.96
C PRO A 567 14.49 3.73 -6.92
N GLY A 568 14.65 4.65 -7.87
CA GLY A 568 13.57 5.09 -8.76
C GLY A 568 12.93 3.99 -9.60
N ASP A 569 13.63 2.89 -9.84
CA ASP A 569 13.19 1.73 -10.62
C ASP A 569 12.79 0.51 -9.78
N HIS A 570 12.91 0.62 -8.45
CA HIS A 570 12.55 -0.43 -7.51
C HIS A 570 11.03 -0.66 -7.53
N PRO A 571 10.54 -1.93 -7.57
CA PRO A 571 9.11 -2.24 -7.61
C PRO A 571 8.35 -1.72 -6.38
N GLY A 572 9.04 -1.61 -5.26
CA GLY A 572 8.41 -1.25 -3.98
C GLY A 572 7.64 -2.43 -3.40
N TYR A 573 6.83 -2.13 -2.39
CA TYR A 573 5.97 -3.13 -1.76
C TYR A 573 4.91 -3.63 -2.75
N ALA A 574 4.89 -4.95 -3.00
CA ALA A 574 3.98 -5.60 -3.94
C ALA A 574 3.89 -4.92 -5.33
N GLY A 575 5.02 -4.42 -5.85
CA GLY A 575 5.06 -3.75 -7.15
C GLY A 575 4.46 -2.34 -7.19
N ARG A 576 3.88 -1.85 -6.08
CA ARG A 576 3.12 -0.58 -6.05
C ARG A 576 3.94 0.66 -6.45
N ALA A 577 5.27 0.69 -6.30
CA ALA A 577 6.06 1.86 -6.70
C ALA A 577 6.25 2.00 -8.22
N VAL A 578 5.71 1.06 -9.02
CA VAL A 578 5.74 1.07 -10.48
C VAL A 578 4.38 0.81 -11.13
N LEU A 579 3.29 0.80 -10.35
CA LEU A 579 1.93 0.59 -10.84
C LEU A 579 1.07 1.84 -10.66
N THR A 580 0.25 2.15 -11.68
CA THR A 580 -0.75 3.20 -11.59
C THR A 580 -1.77 2.81 -10.52
N GLN A 581 -2.08 3.73 -9.61
CA GLN A 581 -2.99 3.44 -8.51
C GLN A 581 -3.60 4.69 -7.91
N ASN A 582 -4.61 4.48 -7.07
CA ASN A 582 -5.18 5.53 -6.25
C ASN A 582 -4.45 5.64 -4.90
N PHE A 583 -4.27 6.88 -4.42
CA PHE A 583 -3.76 7.23 -3.10
C PHE A 583 -4.68 8.28 -2.47
N SER A 584 -4.50 8.57 -1.18
CA SER A 584 -5.29 9.61 -0.50
C SER A 584 -4.87 11.01 -0.92
N ALA A 585 -3.60 11.20 -1.27
CA ALA A 585 -3.09 12.46 -1.77
C ALA A 585 -1.88 12.29 -2.69
N VAL A 586 -1.60 13.34 -3.46
CA VAL A 586 -0.36 13.55 -4.20
C VAL A 586 0.17 14.95 -3.92
N THR A 587 1.44 15.23 -4.24
CA THR A 587 2.00 16.55 -3.94
C THR A 587 1.84 17.57 -5.07
N ALA A 588 1.64 18.84 -4.69
CA ALA A 588 1.58 19.97 -5.63
C ALA A 588 2.95 20.36 -6.22
N ALA A 589 4.03 19.64 -5.90
CA ALA A 589 5.29 19.80 -6.63
C ALA A 589 5.13 19.46 -8.12
N CYS A 590 4.26 18.50 -8.46
CA CYS A 590 3.75 18.28 -9.81
C CYS A 590 2.42 17.52 -9.75
N MET A 591 1.31 18.24 -9.93
CA MET A 591 -0.04 17.66 -9.99
C MET A 591 -0.89 18.32 -11.08
N LEU A 592 -1.76 17.55 -11.73
CA LEU A 592 -2.81 18.05 -12.63
C LEU A 592 -4.20 17.90 -12.01
N VAL A 593 -5.07 18.85 -12.33
CA VAL A 593 -6.49 18.86 -11.95
C VAL A 593 -7.28 19.56 -13.04
N ARG A 594 -8.49 19.07 -13.35
CA ARG A 594 -9.38 19.80 -14.25
C ARG A 594 -9.77 21.13 -13.62
N ARG A 595 -9.80 22.20 -14.40
CA ARG A 595 -10.03 23.56 -13.90
C ARG A 595 -11.39 23.73 -13.25
N ASP A 596 -12.42 23.09 -13.80
CA ASP A 596 -13.76 23.04 -13.22
C ASP A 596 -13.74 22.39 -11.81
N VAL A 597 -13.00 21.31 -11.62
CA VAL A 597 -12.81 20.65 -10.32
C VAL A 597 -12.04 21.56 -9.36
N PHE A 598 -10.95 22.20 -9.81
CA PHE A 598 -10.20 23.14 -8.98
C PHE A 598 -11.08 24.28 -8.46
N ARG A 599 -11.94 24.84 -9.33
CA ARG A 599 -12.90 25.88 -8.96
C ARG A 599 -14.04 25.38 -8.09
N LYS A 600 -14.60 24.20 -8.38
CA LYS A 600 -15.63 23.54 -7.55
C LYS A 600 -15.15 23.35 -6.11
N LEU A 601 -13.87 23.08 -5.94
CA LEU A 601 -13.22 22.92 -4.63
C LEU A 601 -12.70 24.24 -4.05
N ASN A 602 -13.00 25.40 -4.65
CA ASN A 602 -12.50 26.72 -4.20
C ASN A 602 -10.97 26.80 -4.09
N GLY A 603 -10.25 26.11 -4.97
CA GLY A 603 -8.79 26.10 -5.00
C GLY A 603 -8.12 25.54 -3.75
N LEU A 604 -6.87 25.93 -3.51
CA LEU A 604 -6.10 25.56 -2.32
C LEU A 604 -6.55 26.39 -1.10
N ASN A 605 -6.47 25.79 0.09
CA ASN A 605 -6.85 26.46 1.33
C ASN A 605 -5.80 27.50 1.75
N GLU A 606 -6.00 28.75 1.32
CA GLU A 606 -5.07 29.85 1.55
C GLU A 606 -5.13 30.48 2.95
N THR A 607 -6.21 30.24 3.70
CA THR A 607 -6.41 30.79 5.04
C THR A 607 -5.75 29.92 6.11
N GLU A 608 -6.03 28.62 6.12
CA GLU A 608 -5.57 27.70 7.16
C GLU A 608 -4.27 26.99 6.79
N LEU A 609 -3.99 26.83 5.49
CA LEU A 609 -2.84 26.06 4.97
C LEU A 609 -2.00 26.86 3.97
N PRO A 610 -1.41 28.00 4.37
CA PRO A 610 -0.65 28.85 3.47
C PRO A 610 0.65 28.23 2.91
N VAL A 611 1.26 27.24 3.56
CA VAL A 611 2.58 26.71 3.16
C VAL A 611 2.65 25.19 3.13
N SER A 612 2.18 24.52 4.18
CA SER A 612 2.26 23.06 4.31
C SER A 612 0.89 22.40 4.25
N PHE A 613 0.86 21.15 3.78
CA PHE A 613 -0.33 20.28 3.71
C PHE A 613 -1.47 20.76 2.80
N ASN A 614 -1.31 21.87 2.07
CA ASN A 614 -2.34 22.40 1.16
C ASN A 614 -2.71 21.44 0.04
N ASP A 615 -1.73 20.71 -0.49
CA ASP A 615 -1.89 19.67 -1.51
C ASP A 615 -2.64 18.46 -0.95
N ILE A 616 -2.32 18.04 0.27
CA ILE A 616 -3.01 16.96 0.98
C ILE A 616 -4.46 17.33 1.27
N ASP A 617 -4.72 18.50 1.83
CA ASP A 617 -6.08 19.00 2.08
C ASP A 617 -6.91 19.07 0.79
N PHE A 618 -6.33 19.60 -0.28
CA PHE A 618 -7.01 19.68 -1.57
C PHE A 618 -7.38 18.28 -2.11
N CYS A 619 -6.46 17.32 -2.03
CA CYS A 619 -6.73 15.93 -2.41
C CYS A 619 -7.83 15.29 -1.55
N LEU A 620 -7.81 15.51 -0.24
CA LEU A 620 -8.83 14.96 0.67
C LEU A 620 -10.22 15.58 0.42
N ARG A 621 -10.30 16.89 0.12
CA ARG A 621 -11.55 17.54 -0.30
C ARG A 621 -12.03 17.03 -1.65
N ALA A 622 -11.13 16.76 -2.59
CA ALA A 622 -11.51 16.11 -3.85
C ALA A 622 -12.09 14.71 -3.60
N GLY A 623 -11.51 13.95 -2.65
CA GLY A 623 -12.04 12.68 -2.16
C GLY A 623 -13.46 12.79 -1.58
N GLU A 624 -13.70 13.74 -0.68
CA GLU A 624 -15.04 14.01 -0.13
C GLU A 624 -16.06 14.41 -1.21
N ALA A 625 -15.62 15.06 -2.28
CA ALA A 625 -16.45 15.41 -3.42
C ALA A 625 -16.71 14.25 -4.40
N GLY A 626 -16.26 13.04 -4.06
CA GLY A 626 -16.48 11.81 -4.84
C GLY A 626 -15.42 11.52 -5.91
N TYR A 627 -14.34 12.31 -5.98
CA TYR A 627 -13.27 12.08 -6.94
C TYR A 627 -12.18 11.15 -6.39
N ARG A 628 -11.54 10.40 -7.28
CA ARG A 628 -10.34 9.62 -6.98
C ARG A 628 -9.08 10.41 -7.28
N ILE A 629 -8.05 10.18 -6.48
CA ILE A 629 -6.75 10.82 -6.61
C ILE A 629 -5.83 9.73 -7.15
N LEU A 630 -5.30 9.97 -8.34
CA LEU A 630 -4.50 9.01 -9.09
C LEU A 630 -3.02 9.42 -9.04
N TRP A 631 -2.16 8.44 -8.88
CA TRP A 631 -0.73 8.59 -9.07
C TRP A 631 -0.28 7.65 -10.18
N THR A 632 0.52 8.19 -11.11
CA THR A 632 1.11 7.40 -12.21
C THR A 632 2.63 7.37 -12.10
N PRO A 633 3.25 6.18 -12.14
CA PRO A 633 4.71 6.02 -12.19
C PRO A 633 5.30 6.41 -13.56
N HIS A 634 4.46 6.62 -14.57
CA HIS A 634 4.86 6.82 -15.97
C HIS A 634 5.03 8.29 -16.34
N ALA A 635 4.72 9.21 -15.43
CA ALA A 635 5.12 10.61 -15.50
C ALA A 635 6.24 10.85 -14.47
N GLN A 636 7.46 11.10 -14.94
CA GLN A 636 8.65 11.20 -14.08
C GLN A 636 9.31 12.57 -14.20
N LEU A 637 9.56 13.19 -13.05
CA LEU A 637 10.32 14.43 -12.95
C LEU A 637 11.33 14.34 -11.81
N TYR A 638 12.45 15.05 -11.95
CA TYR A 638 13.26 15.40 -10.79
C TYR A 638 12.59 16.54 -10.03
N HIS A 639 12.75 16.59 -8.72
CA HIS A 639 12.39 17.75 -7.90
C HIS A 639 13.56 18.07 -6.97
N TYR A 640 14.21 19.22 -7.23
CA TYR A 640 15.47 19.66 -6.60
C TYR A 640 15.29 20.31 -5.23
N GLU A 641 14.22 19.95 -4.54
CA GLU A 641 14.04 20.30 -3.15
C GLU A 641 15.19 19.74 -2.31
N SER A 642 15.73 20.53 -1.37
CA SER A 642 16.68 20.02 -0.39
C SER A 642 15.99 19.02 0.53
N TYR A 643 16.65 17.91 0.90
CA TYR A 643 16.12 16.90 1.85
C TYR A 643 15.52 17.51 3.13
N SER A 644 16.08 18.65 3.53
CA SER A 644 15.49 19.61 4.45
C SER A 644 14.95 20.79 3.64
N ARG A 645 13.69 20.80 3.24
CA ARG A 645 13.01 22.07 2.92
C ARG A 645 13.31 23.01 4.10
N GLY A 646 13.71 24.25 3.83
CA GLY A 646 14.27 25.17 4.84
C GLY A 646 13.55 25.01 6.17
N ASP A 647 14.28 24.51 7.17
CA ASP A 647 13.73 23.87 8.37
C ASP A 647 12.53 24.65 8.91
N ASP A 648 11.35 24.02 8.98
CA ASP A 648 10.19 24.64 9.65
C ASP A 648 10.52 24.91 11.13
N GLN A 649 11.58 24.29 11.66
CA GLN A 649 12.19 24.57 12.95
C GLN A 649 13.22 25.71 12.94
N ALA A 650 13.57 26.29 11.79
CA ALA A 650 14.58 27.34 11.66
C ALA A 650 14.22 28.65 12.39
N SER A 651 12.93 28.92 12.62
CA SER A 651 12.49 30.11 13.35
C SER A 651 11.22 29.86 14.15
N ALA A 652 11.01 30.62 15.22
CA ALA A 652 9.82 30.49 16.06
C ALA A 652 8.52 30.74 15.27
N SER A 653 8.51 31.68 14.34
CA SER A 653 7.36 31.98 13.49
C SER A 653 7.03 30.84 12.51
N LYS A 654 8.04 30.25 11.85
CA LYS A 654 7.85 29.06 10.98
C LYS A 654 7.33 27.86 11.77
N ARG A 655 7.87 27.61 12.97
CA ARG A 655 7.38 26.54 13.86
C ARG A 655 5.93 26.77 14.26
N ALA A 656 5.59 27.99 14.65
CA ALA A 656 4.24 28.34 15.06
C ALA A 656 3.25 28.15 13.90
N ARG A 657 3.59 28.59 12.68
CA ARG A 657 2.78 28.34 11.48
C ARG A 657 2.62 26.84 11.23
N PHE A 658 3.72 26.09 11.12
CA PHE A 658 3.68 24.65 10.85
C PHE A 658 2.81 23.92 11.88
N ASN A 659 2.91 24.28 13.16
CA ASN A 659 2.07 23.69 14.20
C ASN A 659 0.57 24.05 14.05
N ARG A 660 0.24 25.26 13.58
CA ARG A 660 -1.17 25.63 13.28
C ARG A 660 -1.71 24.80 12.11
N GLU A 661 -1.00 24.76 10.99
CA GLU A 661 -1.38 23.99 9.80
C GLU A 661 -1.52 22.50 10.13
N LYS A 662 -0.58 21.97 10.90
CA LYS A 662 -0.63 20.60 11.44
C LYS A 662 -1.86 20.36 12.31
N ASN A 663 -2.18 21.27 13.23
CA ASN A 663 -3.36 21.16 14.08
C ASN A 663 -4.66 21.21 13.28
N PHE A 664 -4.70 22.01 12.21
CA PHE A 664 -5.81 22.00 11.26
C PHE A 664 -5.97 20.61 10.65
N MET A 665 -4.90 19.99 10.14
CA MET A 665 -4.96 18.64 9.56
C MET A 665 -5.45 17.59 10.57
N ILE A 666 -4.95 17.63 11.81
CA ILE A 666 -5.42 16.72 12.87
C ILE A 666 -6.91 16.95 13.16
N LYS A 667 -7.35 18.22 13.27
CA LYS A 667 -8.73 18.55 13.64
C LYS A 667 -9.72 18.22 12.52
N ARG A 668 -9.40 18.56 11.28
CA ARG A 668 -10.28 18.42 10.11
C ARG A 668 -10.27 17.01 9.53
N TRP A 669 -9.08 16.41 9.42
CA TRP A 669 -8.85 15.16 8.69
C TRP A 669 -8.46 14.00 9.59
N ARG A 670 -8.34 14.24 10.91
CA ARG A 670 -8.02 13.21 11.91
C ARG A 670 -6.76 12.41 11.56
N THR A 671 -5.79 13.04 10.89
CA THR A 671 -4.63 12.37 10.27
C THR A 671 -3.80 11.49 11.21
N ASN A 672 -3.92 11.69 12.52
CA ASN A 672 -3.25 10.89 13.55
C ASN A 672 -3.98 9.59 13.93
N THR A 673 -5.26 9.48 13.60
CA THR A 673 -6.14 8.33 13.96
C THR A 673 -6.79 7.68 12.74
N THR A 674 -6.84 8.38 11.61
CA THR A 674 -7.40 7.88 10.35
C THR A 674 -6.60 6.66 9.86
N ASN A 675 -7.32 5.59 9.55
CA ASN A 675 -6.78 4.47 8.78
C ASN A 675 -6.94 4.80 7.29
N ASP A 676 -5.84 4.97 6.57
CA ASP A 676 -5.86 5.30 5.15
C ASP A 676 -6.32 4.09 4.34
N LYS A 677 -7.40 4.23 3.56
CA LYS A 677 -7.99 3.15 2.78
C LYS A 677 -7.02 2.52 1.77
N TYR A 678 -6.06 3.28 1.26
CA TYR A 678 -5.08 2.78 0.29
C TYR A 678 -3.84 2.17 0.96
N TYR A 679 -3.86 1.98 2.29
CA TYR A 679 -2.74 1.48 3.08
C TYR A 679 -3.19 0.44 4.12
N ASN A 680 -2.65 -0.77 4.02
CA ASN A 680 -3.12 -1.87 4.86
C ASN A 680 -2.79 -1.65 6.37
N PRO A 681 -3.72 -1.94 7.29
CA PRO A 681 -3.52 -1.80 8.73
C PRO A 681 -2.42 -2.69 9.33
N ASN A 682 -2.01 -3.77 8.66
CA ASN A 682 -0.88 -4.63 9.03
C ASN A 682 0.49 -4.00 8.76
N LEU A 683 0.54 -2.89 8.01
CA LEU A 683 1.78 -2.19 7.66
C LEU A 683 2.04 -1.02 8.61
N THR A 684 3.32 -0.73 8.87
CA THR A 684 3.73 0.32 9.80
C THR A 684 3.30 1.71 9.32
N VAL A 685 2.89 2.56 10.26
CA VAL A 685 2.74 4.01 10.04
C VAL A 685 3.92 4.80 10.60
N ASP A 686 5.00 4.14 11.03
CA ASP A 686 6.17 4.84 11.55
C ASP A 686 7.19 5.18 10.42
N LYS A 687 7.07 4.51 9.26
CA LYS A 687 8.01 4.59 8.15
C LYS A 687 7.30 4.58 6.80
N GLU A 688 8.01 5.06 5.78
CA GLU A 688 7.55 5.17 4.39
C GLU A 688 7.82 3.89 3.57
N ASP A 689 8.25 2.79 4.22
CA ASP A 689 8.84 1.61 3.60
C ASP A 689 7.90 0.40 3.48
N PHE A 690 6.66 0.50 3.97
CA PHE A 690 5.66 -0.57 3.96
C PHE A 690 6.14 -1.82 4.72
N SER A 691 7.01 -1.66 5.71
CA SER A 691 7.39 -2.76 6.62
C SER A 691 6.22 -3.14 7.55
N LEU A 692 6.30 -4.32 8.16
CA LEU A 692 5.25 -4.81 9.06
C LEU A 692 5.07 -3.89 10.28
N ALA A 693 3.82 -3.69 10.69
CA ALA A 693 3.51 -3.00 11.94
C ALA A 693 3.88 -3.89 13.13
N HIS A 694 4.44 -3.29 14.19
CA HIS A 694 4.63 -3.96 15.48
C HIS A 694 3.31 -4.40 16.11
N ARG A 695 2.24 -3.68 15.81
CA ARG A 695 0.87 -4.00 16.19
C ARG A 695 -0.05 -3.54 15.05
N PRO A 696 -0.68 -4.47 14.33
CA PRO A 696 -1.66 -4.14 13.31
C PRO A 696 -2.74 -3.19 13.85
N ARG A 697 -3.22 -2.28 13.01
CA ARG A 697 -4.35 -1.38 13.32
C ARG A 697 -5.69 -2.07 13.00
N LEU A 698 -5.82 -3.31 13.43
CA LEU A 698 -6.97 -4.16 13.20
C LEU A 698 -7.78 -4.29 14.48
N THR A 699 -9.07 -4.54 14.32
CA THR A 699 -9.97 -4.91 15.41
C THR A 699 -10.57 -6.27 15.05
N ARG A 700 -10.43 -7.26 15.95
CA ARG A 700 -11.06 -8.56 15.73
C ARG A 700 -12.57 -8.43 16.00
N PRO A 701 -13.47 -8.89 15.12
CA PRO A 701 -14.90 -8.71 15.33
C PRO A 701 -15.43 -9.34 16.62
N TRP A 702 -14.74 -10.39 17.13
CA TRP A 702 -15.14 -11.05 18.37
C TRP A 702 -14.58 -10.41 19.65
N GLU A 703 -13.69 -9.40 19.56
CA GLU A 703 -13.05 -8.79 20.74
C GLU A 703 -14.07 -8.27 21.76
N GLN A 704 -15.18 -7.70 21.29
CA GLN A 704 -16.25 -7.18 22.14
C GLN A 704 -17.03 -8.27 22.92
N TYR A 705 -16.87 -9.54 22.56
CA TYR A 705 -17.55 -10.67 23.21
C TYR A 705 -16.63 -11.47 24.14
N LEU A 706 -15.35 -11.11 24.23
CA LEU A 706 -14.37 -11.81 25.09
C LEU A 706 -14.75 -11.76 26.58
N ASP A 707 -15.34 -10.66 27.04
CA ASP A 707 -15.80 -10.52 28.43
C ASP A 707 -17.19 -11.15 28.64
N LEU A 708 -18.05 -11.11 27.62
CA LEU A 708 -19.41 -11.63 27.66
C LEU A 708 -19.49 -13.16 27.63
N SER A 709 -18.48 -13.83 27.05
CA SER A 709 -18.41 -15.30 27.02
C SER A 709 -18.12 -15.95 28.38
N THR A 710 -17.75 -15.15 29.40
CA THR A 710 -17.35 -15.67 30.73
C THR A 710 -18.49 -15.82 31.74
N GLY A 711 -19.72 -15.40 31.41
CA GLY A 711 -20.88 -15.56 32.31
C GLY A 711 -20.80 -14.79 33.64
N LEU A 712 -19.82 -13.89 33.83
CA LEU A 712 -19.75 -12.98 34.98
C LEU A 712 -20.62 -11.74 34.71
N LYS A 713 -21.91 -11.85 35.03
CA LYS A 713 -22.78 -10.71 35.34
C LYS A 713 -23.19 -10.76 36.81
#